data_AF-A0A8C7IBP0-F1
#
_entry.id   AF-A0A8C7IBP0-F1
#
_cell.length_a   1.000
_cell.length_b   1.000
_cell.length_c   1.000
_cell.angle_alpha   90.00
_cell.angle_beta   90.00
_cell.angle_gamma   90.00
#
_symmetry.space_group_name_H-M   'P 1'
#
loop_
_entity.id
_entity.type
_entity.pdbx_description
1 polymer ?
#
loop_
_entity_poly.entity_id
_entity_poly.type
_entity_poly.pdbx_seq_one_letter_code
_entity_poly.pdbx_strand_id
1 'polypeptide(L)'
;MELRRTNPACNCVLLCGITLCLIFGINLTFAIELYAPAEVLVENGTTGILKCSFKSREVISSAATVIWSFSPAGSDAGSAVSIFYYTSANHYPGSVAQFKDRVKWAGDLNKKDASVHLIEAQFNDNGTYSCAVINPPDISGTAAQTQLKVVIKESLPQDNTAVVVAAVCGAVIGLILISVVTCLIIKRHQTTHEYEGTMAAYLWLVLAIVSDVAESLLHPSRQLSQCQVVQDDVYCNDLNLRTVPAKLPYGIQKLDLSRNLLQNLTQEVLSIYSTVHHLNLHSNKIQFIQPGLFKDMTNLQVLDLSSNYLDVFAVLKTSIGPLAAVKRLDLSGNGLYTGMTDLFLSEAPELINLSLNGNSITKVGKDTFCGSLALRNIDLHNNVILEIDDGAFDSLIHLSELDLSINSITCITDFNLSQLKVLNLSRNSMECFQTTDSDLEYELLYLDLRENKIHYFPVLPRKNKLMYLDLSRNRLMSINTTGTADEMEHFRDTFVPHTQSGGTSLHQDLSRLMYLNMSYNQINSIPQSFFCSMVSLEHLNISNNCIRTFSVDQESPLNSLKTLDLSYNALQKLSFGENTLRLLQELFLQGNVLRNMDSGPFQRLPSIRGLHLQQNYLKVCPSQRKPPQTDHNSQDLSGCVSFASIPSLHFLNLSGNSIEVLPPYAFNGTMLRLLDLSLNPGLDIHQNSFSGLENFLTHLSLRENHITELNTDLSLLSSLKFVDLSTNKLSTLPLWNKEPSIESLNLQNNNLVTLEYDTVVVLERTLKTLYMGSNPLSCCSNPRFLNMLQRSNVVVLDIATVTCHYMENSELVELNIRSVTQEQCQKLDSKSASIIVIVVMALVLIVVLVVLSKVCHLRRRNLNSSFRA
;
A
#
# COMPACT_ATOMS: atom_id res chain seq x y z
N MET A 1 2.61 -48.38 -50.55
CA MET A 1 1.57 -48.03 -51.53
C MET A 1 1.92 -46.66 -52.07
N GLU A 2 2.18 -46.60 -53.37
CA GLU A 2 2.07 -45.48 -54.34
C GLU A 2 2.01 -44.02 -53.85
N LEU A 3 2.59 -43.01 -54.51
CA LEU A 3 3.59 -42.89 -55.58
C LEU A 3 3.80 -41.35 -55.76
N ARG A 4 5.07 -40.89 -55.82
CA ARG A 4 5.59 -39.78 -56.67
C ARG A 4 4.99 -38.35 -56.51
N ARG A 5 5.75 -37.24 -56.60
CA ARG A 5 6.95 -36.91 -57.40
C ARG A 5 7.52 -35.54 -56.97
N THR A 6 8.85 -35.47 -56.79
CA THR A 6 9.84 -34.51 -57.35
C THR A 6 9.39 -33.08 -57.72
N ASN A 7 10.10 -31.98 -57.42
CA ASN A 7 11.51 -31.73 -57.76
C ASN A 7 12.05 -30.45 -57.05
N PRO A 8 13.39 -30.26 -57.02
CA PRO A 8 14.11 -29.25 -56.27
C PRO A 8 14.39 -28.00 -57.11
N ALA A 9 14.12 -26.82 -56.54
CA ALA A 9 14.73 -25.55 -56.95
C ALA A 9 14.26 -24.45 -55.98
N CYS A 10 15.03 -24.19 -54.93
CA CYS A 10 15.47 -22.82 -54.62
C CYS A 10 16.44 -22.84 -53.43
N ASN A 11 17.71 -23.09 -53.76
CA ASN A 11 18.87 -22.84 -52.90
C ASN A 11 19.12 -21.33 -52.73
N CYS A 12 18.07 -20.55 -52.43
CA CYS A 12 18.13 -19.12 -52.18
C CYS A 12 17.10 -18.61 -51.15
N VAL A 13 16.35 -19.49 -50.48
CA VAL A 13 15.34 -19.08 -49.47
C VAL A 13 15.67 -19.52 -48.04
N LEU A 14 16.60 -20.46 -47.85
CA LEU A 14 17.01 -20.88 -46.50
C LEU A 14 18.10 -20.00 -45.86
N LEU A 15 18.77 -19.14 -46.65
CA LEU A 15 19.74 -18.15 -46.15
C LEU A 15 19.13 -16.76 -45.88
N CYS A 16 17.85 -16.55 -46.22
CA CYS A 16 17.08 -15.35 -45.85
C CYS A 16 16.02 -15.63 -44.76
N GLY A 17 15.73 -16.89 -44.43
CA GLY A 17 14.79 -17.26 -43.37
C GLY A 17 15.41 -17.32 -41.96
N ILE A 18 16.74 -17.50 -41.86
CA ILE A 18 17.43 -17.64 -40.56
C ILE A 18 18.13 -16.33 -40.14
N THR A 19 18.37 -15.43 -41.08
CA THR A 19 18.85 -14.06 -40.82
C THR A 19 17.73 -13.06 -40.49
N LEU A 20 16.46 -13.43 -40.68
CA LEU A 20 15.30 -12.62 -40.27
C LEU A 20 14.70 -13.00 -38.91
N CYS A 21 14.96 -14.21 -38.39
CA CYS A 21 14.59 -14.57 -37.01
C CYS A 21 15.66 -14.17 -35.97
N LEU A 22 16.90 -13.89 -36.39
CA LEU A 22 17.97 -13.43 -35.49
C LEU A 22 18.06 -11.90 -35.38
N ILE A 23 17.15 -11.16 -36.00
CA ILE A 23 16.95 -9.70 -35.77
C ILE A 23 15.74 -9.44 -34.86
N PHE A 24 14.87 -10.43 -34.63
CA PHE A 24 13.73 -10.34 -33.72
C PHE A 24 13.93 -11.28 -32.52
N GLY A 25 14.67 -10.83 -31.53
CA GLY A 25 14.88 -11.61 -30.29
C GLY A 25 15.71 -10.94 -29.22
N ILE A 26 16.33 -9.79 -29.52
CA ILE A 26 16.89 -8.90 -28.51
C ILE A 26 15.82 -7.86 -28.21
N ASN A 27 14.87 -8.22 -27.33
CA ASN A 27 14.02 -7.22 -26.70
C ASN A 27 14.92 -6.40 -25.78
N LEU A 28 15.42 -5.27 -26.29
CA LEU A 28 16.01 -4.23 -25.46
C LEU A 28 14.92 -3.80 -24.47
N THR A 29 15.02 -4.26 -23.23
CA THR A 29 14.10 -3.86 -22.17
C THR A 29 14.43 -2.41 -21.81
N PHE A 30 13.70 -1.48 -22.42
CA PHE A 30 13.87 -0.07 -22.14
C PHE A 30 13.05 0.28 -20.89
N ALA A 31 13.57 1.15 -20.04
CA ALA A 31 12.79 1.65 -18.92
C ALA A 31 11.67 2.56 -19.44
N ILE A 32 10.45 2.37 -18.94
CA ILE A 32 9.34 3.28 -19.25
C ILE A 32 9.61 4.63 -18.57
N GLU A 33 9.69 5.70 -19.35
CA GLU A 33 9.74 7.06 -18.82
C GLU A 33 8.32 7.58 -18.59
N LEU A 34 8.02 7.97 -17.35
CA LEU A 34 6.72 8.51 -16.94
C LEU A 34 6.78 10.03 -16.79
N TYR A 35 5.76 10.70 -17.30
CA TYR A 35 5.62 12.15 -17.29
C TYR A 35 4.28 12.51 -16.67
N ALA A 36 4.33 13.21 -15.54
CA ALA A 36 3.18 13.81 -14.88
C ALA A 36 3.51 15.27 -14.50
N PRO A 37 2.52 16.17 -14.48
CA PRO A 37 2.72 17.54 -14.01
C PRO A 37 3.08 17.55 -12.51
N ALA A 38 4.01 18.42 -12.09
CA ALA A 38 4.40 18.51 -10.68
C ALA A 38 3.22 18.88 -9.75
N GLU A 39 2.28 19.67 -10.25
CA GLU A 39 1.10 20.13 -9.51
C GLU A 39 -0.13 20.20 -10.43
N VAL A 40 -1.29 19.80 -9.91
CA VAL A 40 -2.59 19.90 -10.59
C VAL A 40 -3.57 20.61 -9.68
N LEU A 41 -4.19 21.66 -10.20
CA LEU A 41 -5.26 22.40 -9.53
C LEU A 41 -6.60 21.90 -10.05
N VAL A 42 -7.46 21.43 -9.15
CA VAL A 42 -8.82 20.99 -9.51
C VAL A 42 -9.82 21.76 -8.69
N GLU A 43 -10.87 22.27 -9.32
CA GLU A 43 -11.92 22.98 -8.59
C GLU A 43 -12.73 21.99 -7.77
N ASN A 44 -12.97 22.32 -6.50
CA ASN A 44 -13.76 21.48 -5.61
C ASN A 44 -15.14 21.17 -6.20
N GLY A 45 -15.48 19.88 -6.29
CA GLY A 45 -16.72 19.37 -6.89
C GLY A 45 -16.68 19.17 -8.40
N THR A 46 -15.56 19.47 -9.06
CA THR A 46 -15.38 19.19 -10.50
C THR A 46 -14.57 17.91 -10.72
N THR A 47 -14.68 17.33 -11.90
CA THR A 47 -13.85 16.17 -12.27
C THR A 47 -12.44 16.63 -12.63
N GLY A 48 -11.47 16.24 -11.81
CA GLY A 48 -10.05 16.42 -12.08
C GLY A 48 -9.51 15.36 -13.04
N ILE A 49 -8.46 15.70 -13.79
CA ILE A 49 -7.71 14.74 -14.60
C ILE A 49 -6.30 14.62 -14.02
N LEU A 50 -6.00 13.46 -13.45
CA LEU A 50 -4.64 13.12 -13.03
C LEU A 50 -3.89 12.60 -14.25
N LYS A 51 -3.08 13.47 -14.85
CA LYS A 51 -2.38 13.19 -16.11
C LYS A 51 -1.15 12.32 -15.87
N CYS A 52 -1.07 11.20 -16.56
CA CYS A 52 0.10 10.35 -16.59
C CYS A 52 0.34 9.88 -18.02
N SER A 53 1.37 10.41 -18.65
CA SER A 53 1.78 10.00 -19.99
C SER A 53 3.11 9.27 -19.90
N PHE A 54 3.35 8.34 -20.81
CA PHE A 54 4.59 7.57 -20.78
C PHE A 54 5.21 7.41 -22.15
N LYS A 55 6.53 7.21 -22.18
CA LYS A 55 7.23 6.79 -23.39
C LYS A 55 7.67 5.34 -23.20
N SER A 56 7.06 4.46 -23.97
CA SER A 56 7.52 3.09 -24.19
C SER A 56 8.02 2.97 -25.64
N ARG A 57 9.10 2.22 -25.85
CA ARG A 57 9.61 1.91 -27.20
C ARG A 57 8.94 0.67 -27.80
N GLU A 58 8.30 -0.12 -26.95
CA GLU A 58 7.55 -1.32 -27.31
C GLU A 58 6.09 -1.03 -27.66
N VAL A 59 5.48 -1.95 -28.42
CA VAL A 59 4.02 -1.94 -28.65
C VAL A 59 3.34 -2.29 -27.33
N ILE A 60 2.25 -1.61 -27.00
CA ILE A 60 1.50 -1.87 -25.77
C ILE A 60 0.91 -3.29 -25.83
N SER A 61 1.36 -4.15 -24.93
CA SER A 61 0.89 -5.54 -24.85
C SER A 61 -0.38 -5.64 -23.99
N SER A 62 -1.11 -6.75 -24.12
CA SER A 62 -2.24 -7.08 -23.24
C SER A 62 -1.82 -7.33 -21.78
N ALA A 63 -0.52 -7.50 -21.53
CA ALA A 63 0.08 -7.65 -20.20
C ALA A 63 0.47 -6.30 -19.56
N ALA A 64 0.20 -5.17 -20.22
CA ALA A 64 0.46 -3.85 -19.66
C ALA A 64 -0.40 -3.60 -18.41
N THR A 65 0.23 -3.07 -17.35
CA THR A 65 -0.44 -2.73 -16.09
C THR A 65 -0.22 -1.27 -15.71
N VAL A 66 -1.25 -0.66 -15.11
CA VAL A 66 -1.19 0.71 -14.56
C VAL A 66 -1.62 0.68 -13.12
N ILE A 67 -0.88 1.37 -12.26
CA ILE A 67 -1.17 1.50 -10.83
C ILE A 67 -1.15 2.97 -10.47
N TRP A 68 -2.21 3.44 -9.81
CA TRP A 68 -2.24 4.75 -9.17
C TRP A 68 -2.30 4.58 -7.66
N SER A 69 -1.45 5.33 -6.95
CA SER A 69 -1.40 5.39 -5.50
C SER A 69 -1.48 6.82 -4.98
N PHE A 70 -1.96 6.97 -3.75
CA PHE A 70 -2.19 8.24 -3.08
C PHE A 70 -1.47 8.29 -1.74
N SER A 71 -0.84 9.44 -1.45
CA SER A 71 -0.22 9.77 -0.17
C SER A 71 -0.76 11.12 0.33
N PRO A 72 -1.28 11.20 1.57
CA PRO A 72 -1.77 12.46 2.14
C PRO A 72 -0.71 13.56 2.21
N ALA A 73 -1.13 14.83 2.12
CA ALA A 73 -0.21 15.96 2.25
C ALA A 73 0.46 16.00 3.65
N GLY A 74 1.80 15.92 3.69
CA GLY A 74 2.59 15.99 4.93
C GLY A 74 2.98 14.64 5.54
N SER A 75 2.73 13.51 4.87
CA SER A 75 3.18 12.18 5.31
C SER A 75 4.45 11.70 4.58
N ASP A 76 5.22 10.81 5.23
CA ASP A 76 6.42 10.19 4.63
C ASP A 76 6.08 9.20 3.51
N ALA A 77 7.01 9.01 2.56
CA ALA A 77 6.85 8.24 1.32
C ALA A 77 6.39 6.77 1.48
N GLY A 78 6.44 6.19 2.68
CA GLY A 78 5.99 4.82 2.97
C GLY A 78 4.47 4.65 3.23
N SER A 79 3.69 5.73 3.18
CA SER A 79 2.24 5.74 3.47
C SER A 79 1.32 5.67 2.24
N ALA A 80 1.87 5.38 1.05
CA ALA A 80 1.11 5.35 -0.20
C ALA A 80 0.13 4.18 -0.27
N VAL A 81 -1.14 4.45 -0.55
CA VAL A 81 -2.19 3.42 -0.72
C VAL A 81 -2.65 3.37 -2.17
N SER A 82 -2.84 2.17 -2.73
CA SER A 82 -3.32 1.98 -4.10
C SER A 82 -4.80 2.35 -4.25
N ILE A 83 -5.09 3.23 -5.21
CA ILE A 83 -6.44 3.78 -5.44
C ILE A 83 -7.05 3.33 -6.77
N PHE A 84 -6.25 2.79 -7.70
CA PHE A 84 -6.72 2.29 -8.99
C PHE A 84 -5.71 1.32 -9.62
N TYR A 85 -6.22 0.28 -10.29
CA TYR A 85 -5.42 -0.73 -10.97
C TYR A 85 -5.99 -1.09 -12.35
N TYR A 86 -5.14 -1.21 -13.35
CA TYR A 86 -5.48 -1.68 -14.70
C TYR A 86 -4.62 -2.89 -15.05
N THR A 87 -5.23 -4.00 -15.49
CA THR A 87 -4.53 -5.20 -15.98
C THR A 87 -5.41 -5.98 -16.94
N SER A 88 -4.80 -6.70 -17.90
CA SER A 88 -5.53 -7.60 -18.81
C SER A 88 -6.77 -6.96 -19.47
N ALA A 89 -6.67 -5.69 -19.87
CA ALA A 89 -7.75 -4.86 -20.44
C ALA A 89 -8.97 -4.60 -19.53
N ASN A 90 -8.87 -4.90 -18.23
CA ASN A 90 -9.87 -4.57 -17.22
C ASN A 90 -9.32 -3.56 -16.21
N HIS A 91 -10.20 -2.75 -15.64
CA HIS A 91 -9.87 -1.78 -14.60
C HIS A 91 -10.60 -2.11 -13.30
N TYR A 92 -9.90 -1.94 -12.19
CA TYR A 92 -10.37 -2.28 -10.85
C TYR A 92 -10.18 -1.06 -9.93
N PRO A 93 -11.19 -0.67 -9.15
CA PRO A 93 -11.05 0.38 -8.16
C PRO A 93 -10.12 -0.09 -7.02
N GLY A 94 -9.36 0.82 -6.42
CA GLY A 94 -8.55 0.54 -5.24
C GLY A 94 -9.38 0.25 -3.99
N SER A 95 -8.74 -0.27 -2.95
CA SER A 95 -9.39 -0.67 -1.68
C SER A 95 -9.77 0.50 -0.77
N VAL A 96 -9.40 1.73 -1.13
CA VAL A 96 -9.65 2.94 -0.34
C VAL A 96 -11.05 3.48 -0.62
N ALA A 97 -11.90 3.49 0.40
CA ALA A 97 -13.30 3.94 0.29
C ALA A 97 -13.44 5.39 -0.23
N GLN A 98 -12.50 6.29 0.09
CA GLN A 98 -12.47 7.68 -0.39
C GLN A 98 -12.50 7.80 -1.93
N PHE A 99 -11.87 6.85 -2.63
CA PHE A 99 -11.69 6.89 -4.09
C PHE A 99 -12.55 5.87 -4.84
N LYS A 100 -13.28 5.01 -4.11
CA LYS A 100 -14.17 4.00 -4.66
C LYS A 100 -15.24 4.66 -5.53
N ASP A 101 -15.39 4.19 -6.76
CA ASP A 101 -16.29 4.71 -7.80
C ASP A 101 -16.04 6.16 -8.30
N ARG A 102 -15.11 6.89 -7.68
CA ARG A 102 -14.70 8.26 -8.05
C ARG A 102 -13.48 8.30 -8.95
N VAL A 103 -12.56 7.33 -8.85
CA VAL A 103 -11.41 7.21 -9.76
C VAL A 103 -11.79 6.30 -10.93
N LYS A 104 -11.90 6.87 -12.13
CA LYS A 104 -12.24 6.14 -13.36
C LYS A 104 -11.13 6.24 -14.39
N TRP A 105 -11.01 5.20 -15.22
CA TRP A 105 -10.08 5.18 -16.33
C TRP A 105 -10.37 6.32 -17.31
N ALA A 106 -9.36 7.14 -17.63
CA ALA A 106 -9.47 8.26 -18.57
C ALA A 106 -8.53 8.10 -19.77
N GLY A 107 -7.43 7.38 -19.59
CA GLY A 107 -6.37 7.22 -20.56
C GLY A 107 -6.70 6.29 -21.72
N ASP A 108 -5.78 6.23 -22.67
CA ASP A 108 -5.78 5.27 -23.77
C ASP A 108 -4.34 4.76 -23.87
N LEU A 109 -4.12 3.51 -23.42
CA LEU A 109 -2.77 2.94 -23.40
C LEU A 109 -2.17 2.93 -24.81
N ASN A 110 -2.96 2.74 -25.87
CA ASN A 110 -2.47 2.78 -27.26
C ASN A 110 -1.94 4.15 -27.67
N LYS A 111 -2.40 5.21 -27.00
CA LYS A 111 -1.89 6.60 -27.15
C LYS A 111 -0.83 6.95 -26.10
N LYS A 112 -0.36 5.96 -25.34
CA LYS A 112 0.60 6.08 -24.23
C LYS A 112 0.13 7.03 -23.13
N ASP A 113 -1.17 6.96 -22.85
CA ASP A 113 -1.85 7.75 -21.83
C ASP A 113 -2.45 6.82 -20.76
N ALA A 114 -1.98 6.97 -19.53
CA ALA A 114 -2.37 6.21 -18.35
C ALA A 114 -3.16 7.08 -17.34
N SER A 115 -3.77 8.16 -17.82
CA SER A 115 -4.50 9.11 -16.98
C SER A 115 -5.77 8.54 -16.38
N VAL A 116 -6.17 9.08 -15.22
CA VAL A 116 -7.44 8.75 -14.56
C VAL A 116 -8.23 10.02 -14.26
N HIS A 117 -9.56 9.89 -14.29
CA HIS A 117 -10.50 10.90 -13.85
C HIS A 117 -10.72 10.75 -12.36
N LEU A 118 -10.56 11.83 -11.60
CA LEU A 118 -11.01 11.94 -10.22
C LEU A 118 -12.32 12.72 -10.22
N ILE A 119 -13.44 11.99 -10.14
CA ILE A 119 -14.79 12.55 -10.21
C ILE A 119 -15.13 13.21 -8.87
N GLU A 120 -15.69 14.42 -8.97
CA GLU A 120 -16.05 15.27 -7.83
C GLU A 120 -14.88 15.47 -6.85
N ALA A 121 -13.77 16.07 -7.30
CA ALA A 121 -12.59 16.27 -6.46
C ALA A 121 -12.93 17.08 -5.19
N GLN A 122 -12.43 16.63 -4.03
CA GLN A 122 -12.72 17.16 -2.70
C GLN A 122 -11.43 17.64 -2.02
N PHE A 123 -11.51 18.59 -1.08
CA PHE A 123 -10.30 19.09 -0.38
C PHE A 123 -9.49 18.01 0.37
N ASN A 124 -10.14 16.91 0.78
CA ASN A 124 -9.48 15.75 1.40
C ASN A 124 -8.71 14.87 0.39
N ASP A 125 -8.87 15.12 -0.91
CA ASP A 125 -8.08 14.52 -1.98
C ASP A 125 -6.74 15.27 -2.16
N ASN A 126 -6.46 16.32 -1.37
CA ASN A 126 -5.15 16.99 -1.39
C ASN A 126 -4.04 16.06 -0.94
N GLY A 127 -3.06 15.85 -1.82
CA GLY A 127 -1.95 14.95 -1.54
C GLY A 127 -1.11 14.69 -2.77
N THR A 128 -0.18 13.75 -2.65
CA THR A 128 0.70 13.32 -3.73
C THR A 128 0.14 12.05 -4.35
N TYR A 129 -0.13 12.11 -5.65
CA TYR A 129 -0.57 10.96 -6.45
C TYR A 129 0.61 10.44 -7.26
N SER A 130 0.83 9.13 -7.22
CA SER A 130 1.91 8.45 -7.94
C SER A 130 1.34 7.51 -8.99
N CYS A 131 1.78 7.65 -10.23
CA CYS A 131 1.42 6.80 -11.35
C CYS A 131 2.59 5.88 -11.71
N ALA A 132 2.36 4.57 -11.74
CA ALA A 132 3.30 3.57 -12.22
C ALA A 132 2.70 2.82 -13.41
N VAL A 133 3.46 2.66 -14.49
CA VAL A 133 3.07 1.91 -15.69
C VAL A 133 4.12 0.84 -15.95
N ILE A 134 3.67 -0.36 -16.25
CA ILE A 134 4.52 -1.50 -16.61
C ILE A 134 3.99 -2.04 -17.94
N ASN A 135 4.84 -2.13 -18.96
CA ASN A 135 4.49 -2.70 -20.26
C ASN A 135 5.56 -3.76 -20.62
N PRO A 136 5.41 -5.01 -20.17
CA PRO A 136 6.41 -6.03 -20.44
C PRO A 136 6.68 -6.15 -21.96
N PRO A 137 7.94 -6.24 -22.40
CA PRO A 137 9.16 -6.52 -21.62
C PRO A 137 9.89 -5.28 -21.06
N ASP A 138 9.33 -4.06 -21.16
CA ASP A 138 9.97 -2.84 -20.63
C ASP A 138 10.15 -2.89 -19.09
N ILE A 139 11.28 -2.36 -18.61
CA ILE A 139 11.59 -2.28 -17.17
C ILE A 139 10.73 -1.18 -16.51
N SER A 140 10.16 -1.45 -15.34
CA SER A 140 9.39 -0.46 -14.57
C SER A 140 10.26 0.75 -14.19
N GLY A 141 9.91 1.94 -14.67
CA GLY A 141 10.56 3.20 -14.30
C GLY A 141 10.07 3.77 -12.96
N THR A 142 10.70 4.85 -12.49
CA THR A 142 10.25 5.58 -11.29
C THR A 142 8.85 6.14 -11.47
N ALA A 143 7.94 5.89 -10.52
CA ALA A 143 6.58 6.40 -10.58
C ALA A 143 6.55 7.92 -10.73
N ALA A 144 5.73 8.45 -11.65
CA ALA A 144 5.57 9.89 -11.81
C ALA A 144 4.63 10.44 -10.73
N GLN A 145 5.05 11.53 -10.09
CA GLN A 145 4.34 12.13 -8.97
C GLN A 145 3.68 13.44 -9.37
N THR A 146 2.45 13.64 -8.92
CA THR A 146 1.67 14.86 -9.07
C THR A 146 1.11 15.27 -7.71
N GLN A 147 1.32 16.52 -7.32
CA GLN A 147 0.64 17.10 -6.16
C GLN A 147 -0.73 17.64 -6.58
N LEU A 148 -1.81 17.08 -6.06
CA LEU A 148 -3.16 17.58 -6.29
C LEU A 148 -3.48 18.66 -5.25
N LYS A 149 -3.88 19.84 -5.71
CA LYS A 149 -4.45 20.90 -4.87
C LYS A 149 -5.85 21.23 -5.35
N VAL A 150 -6.83 20.78 -4.58
CA VAL A 150 -8.21 21.14 -4.77
C VAL A 150 -8.41 22.56 -4.26
N VAL A 151 -8.80 23.45 -5.16
CA VAL A 151 -9.00 24.88 -4.90
C VAL A 151 -10.48 25.19 -4.82
N ILE A 152 -10.83 26.17 -3.99
CA ILE A 152 -12.18 26.74 -4.00
C ILE A 152 -12.35 27.43 -5.35
N LYS A 153 -13.56 27.34 -5.92
CA LYS A 153 -14.01 28.26 -6.96
C LYS A 153 -14.02 29.67 -6.35
N GLU A 154 -12.86 30.30 -6.28
CA GLU A 154 -12.84 31.74 -6.42
C GLU A 154 -13.45 31.98 -7.78
N SER A 155 -14.57 32.71 -7.79
CA SER A 155 -14.81 33.63 -8.87
C SER A 155 -13.53 34.45 -9.02
N LEU A 156 -12.58 33.97 -9.83
CA LEU A 156 -11.61 34.85 -10.45
C LEU A 156 -12.42 36.04 -10.97
N PRO A 157 -11.96 37.27 -10.69
CA PRO A 157 -12.70 38.46 -11.03
C PRO A 157 -13.13 38.32 -12.47
N GLN A 158 -14.44 38.44 -12.69
CA GLN A 158 -15.02 38.54 -14.02
C GLN A 158 -14.06 39.41 -14.83
N ASP A 159 -13.43 38.78 -15.82
CA ASP A 159 -12.32 39.35 -16.55
C ASP A 159 -12.86 40.57 -17.27
N ASN A 160 -12.77 41.70 -16.58
CA ASN A 160 -13.10 43.01 -17.10
C ASN A 160 -12.05 43.40 -18.14
N THR A 161 -11.17 42.54 -18.63
CA THR A 161 -10.46 42.84 -19.88
C THR A 161 -11.46 42.96 -21.04
N ALA A 162 -12.60 42.27 -21.08
CA ALA A 162 -13.59 42.54 -22.13
C ALA A 162 -14.30 43.89 -21.94
N VAL A 163 -14.59 44.29 -20.69
CA VAL A 163 -15.29 45.55 -20.35
C VAL A 163 -14.33 46.75 -20.33
N VAL A 164 -13.06 46.56 -19.97
CA VAL A 164 -11.98 47.55 -20.00
C VAL A 164 -11.40 47.64 -21.40
N VAL A 165 -11.27 46.57 -22.17
CA VAL A 165 -10.97 46.66 -23.62
C VAL A 165 -12.19 47.23 -24.36
N ALA A 166 -13.44 46.96 -23.98
CA ALA A 166 -14.60 47.64 -24.57
C ALA A 166 -14.77 49.10 -24.11
N ALA A 167 -14.34 49.46 -22.89
CA ALA A 167 -14.33 50.84 -22.40
C ALA A 167 -13.12 51.62 -22.93
N VAL A 168 -11.97 50.98 -23.14
CA VAL A 168 -10.78 51.57 -23.75
C VAL A 168 -10.94 51.62 -25.27
N CYS A 169 -11.46 50.59 -25.94
CA CYS A 169 -11.87 50.68 -27.35
C CYS A 169 -13.06 51.62 -27.52
N GLY A 170 -14.00 51.69 -26.58
CA GLY A 170 -15.12 52.65 -26.60
C GLY A 170 -14.67 54.09 -26.35
N ALA A 171 -13.67 54.30 -25.48
CA ALA A 171 -13.04 55.59 -25.26
C ALA A 171 -12.08 55.98 -26.40
N VAL A 172 -11.39 55.02 -27.02
CA VAL A 172 -10.53 55.24 -28.20
C VAL A 172 -11.37 55.44 -29.44
N ILE A 173 -12.48 54.71 -29.65
CA ILE A 173 -13.46 54.95 -30.72
C ILE A 173 -14.23 56.25 -30.44
N GLY A 174 -14.52 56.57 -29.18
CA GLY A 174 -15.10 57.86 -28.77
C GLY A 174 -14.15 59.02 -29.00
N LEU A 175 -12.85 58.87 -28.72
CA LEU A 175 -11.79 59.84 -29.00
C LEU A 175 -11.44 59.90 -30.49
N ILE A 176 -11.59 58.81 -31.24
CA ILE A 176 -11.47 58.78 -32.71
C ILE A 176 -12.72 59.39 -33.35
N LEU A 177 -13.91 59.22 -32.80
CA LEU A 177 -15.14 59.88 -33.27
C LEU A 177 -15.11 61.36 -32.89
N ILE A 178 -14.62 61.73 -31.71
CA ILE A 178 -14.37 63.12 -31.33
C ILE A 178 -13.26 63.68 -32.20
N SER A 179 -12.17 62.97 -32.47
CA SER A 179 -11.09 63.47 -33.36
C SER A 179 -11.50 63.49 -34.82
N VAL A 180 -12.39 62.60 -35.30
CA VAL A 180 -12.97 62.62 -36.66
C VAL A 180 -14.04 63.70 -36.75
N VAL A 181 -14.85 63.95 -35.73
CA VAL A 181 -15.80 65.07 -35.69
C VAL A 181 -15.05 66.39 -35.57
N THR A 182 -14.00 66.46 -34.75
CA THR A 182 -13.12 67.64 -34.63
C THR A 182 -12.29 67.82 -35.90
N CYS A 183 -11.87 66.74 -36.58
CA CYS A 183 -11.17 66.78 -37.87
C CYS A 183 -12.15 67.06 -39.02
N LEU A 184 -13.44 66.72 -38.95
CA LEU A 184 -14.47 67.12 -39.92
C LEU A 184 -14.94 68.57 -39.70
N ILE A 185 -14.86 69.08 -38.46
CA ILE A 185 -15.08 70.48 -38.11
C ILE A 185 -13.87 71.33 -38.52
N ILE A 186 -12.64 70.81 -38.38
CA ILE A 186 -11.39 71.45 -38.84
C ILE A 186 -11.21 71.31 -40.37
N LYS A 187 -11.74 70.25 -41.00
CA LYS A 187 -11.78 70.05 -42.46
C LYS A 187 -12.95 70.79 -43.12
N ARG A 188 -13.65 71.67 -42.38
CA ARG A 188 -14.59 72.65 -42.92
C ARG A 188 -14.02 74.08 -42.95
N HIS A 189 -12.74 74.27 -42.62
CA HIS A 189 -12.06 75.54 -42.78
C HIS A 189 -10.65 75.36 -43.37
N GLN A 190 -10.52 75.74 -44.65
CA GLN A 190 -9.30 76.22 -45.32
C GLN A 190 -8.20 75.16 -45.58
N THR A 191 -8.09 74.64 -46.81
CA THR A 191 -7.38 75.18 -48.00
C THR A 191 -5.84 75.07 -47.94
N THR A 192 -5.36 74.12 -48.75
CA THR A 192 -4.31 74.23 -49.80
C THR A 192 -2.81 74.05 -49.49
N HIS A 193 -2.18 73.30 -50.43
CA HIS A 193 -0.75 73.21 -50.84
C HIS A 193 0.23 72.44 -49.93
N GLU A 194 1.25 71.69 -50.38
CA GLU A 194 1.69 71.05 -51.64
C GLU A 194 3.03 70.29 -51.32
N TYR A 195 3.47 69.39 -52.20
CA TYR A 195 4.84 68.84 -52.40
C TYR A 195 5.48 67.72 -51.51
N GLU A 196 5.72 66.60 -52.23
CA GLU A 196 6.92 65.73 -52.37
C GLU A 196 7.79 65.26 -51.18
N GLY A 197 8.21 63.99 -51.30
CA GLY A 197 9.63 63.66 -51.17
C GLY A 197 10.04 62.60 -50.14
N THR A 198 9.94 61.33 -50.55
CA THR A 198 11.00 60.30 -50.51
C THR A 198 11.86 60.03 -49.26
N MET A 199 12.21 58.74 -49.17
CA MET A 199 13.46 58.15 -48.67
C MET A 199 13.37 57.35 -47.37
N ALA A 200 13.41 56.04 -47.62
CA ALA A 200 13.99 55.00 -46.81
C ALA A 200 15.32 55.36 -46.12
N ALA A 201 15.62 54.53 -45.12
CA ALA A 201 16.95 54.19 -44.62
C ALA A 201 17.62 55.16 -43.64
N TYR A 202 17.36 54.89 -42.36
CA TYR A 202 18.37 54.86 -41.29
C TYR A 202 17.99 53.65 -40.43
N LEU A 203 18.14 52.41 -40.91
CA LEU A 203 19.39 51.65 -40.88
C LEU A 203 20.24 51.98 -39.64
N TRP A 204 20.31 50.99 -38.75
CA TRP A 204 21.50 50.62 -37.99
C TRP A 204 22.58 51.70 -37.89
N LEU A 205 22.68 52.34 -36.73
CA LEU A 205 23.92 52.71 -36.04
C LEU A 205 23.64 53.90 -35.13
N VAL A 206 23.02 53.62 -33.98
CA VAL A 206 23.66 54.06 -32.74
C VAL A 206 23.79 52.82 -31.88
N LEU A 207 24.77 52.02 -32.30
CA LEU A 207 25.37 50.97 -31.50
C LEU A 207 25.78 51.55 -30.14
N ALA A 208 25.28 50.90 -29.10
CA ALA A 208 26.08 50.15 -28.12
C ALA A 208 27.20 50.88 -27.33
N ILE A 209 27.36 50.34 -26.11
CA ILE A 209 28.51 50.40 -25.20
C ILE A 209 28.50 51.70 -24.37
N VAL A 210 28.30 51.66 -23.05
CA VAL A 210 29.12 51.05 -21.98
C VAL A 210 28.14 50.67 -20.84
N SER A 211 27.91 49.39 -20.49
CA SER A 211 28.68 48.51 -19.57
C SER A 211 28.88 49.16 -18.17
N ASP A 212 28.67 48.50 -17.04
CA ASP A 212 29.23 47.24 -16.55
C ASP A 212 28.34 46.72 -15.39
N VAL A 213 28.04 45.41 -15.23
CA VAL A 213 28.91 44.33 -14.70
C VAL A 213 29.22 44.59 -13.21
N ALA A 214 29.16 43.68 -12.24
CA ALA A 214 29.05 42.23 -12.05
C ALA A 214 28.64 42.08 -10.55
N GLU A 215 28.34 40.97 -9.89
CA GLU A 215 28.55 39.53 -10.03
C GLU A 215 27.61 38.95 -8.93
N SER A 216 26.84 37.87 -9.11
CA SER A 216 27.32 36.49 -9.13
C SER A 216 28.53 36.22 -8.23
N LEU A 217 28.30 35.95 -6.93
CA LEU A 217 29.18 35.07 -6.16
C LEU A 217 28.33 34.16 -5.25
N LEU A 218 28.73 32.88 -5.23
CA LEU A 218 28.13 31.67 -4.62
C LEU A 218 27.05 31.01 -5.51
N HIS A 219 27.37 30.12 -6.44
CA HIS A 219 28.27 28.97 -6.36
C HIS A 219 28.81 28.55 -7.75
N PRO A 220 29.90 27.77 -7.80
CA PRO A 220 30.95 27.93 -8.81
C PRO A 220 30.66 27.19 -10.12
N SER A 221 31.12 27.83 -11.20
CA SER A 221 31.73 27.21 -12.38
C SER A 221 31.40 25.75 -12.71
N ARG A 222 30.75 25.58 -13.88
CA ARG A 222 31.07 24.50 -14.83
C ARG A 222 32.58 24.25 -14.86
N GLN A 223 33.01 23.16 -14.23
CA GLN A 223 34.22 22.43 -14.59
C GLN A 223 33.77 21.14 -15.29
N LEU A 224 34.59 20.63 -16.22
CA LEU A 224 34.47 19.27 -16.79
C LEU A 224 34.01 18.29 -15.70
N SER A 225 33.05 17.41 -16.00
CA SER A 225 32.53 16.38 -15.09
C SER A 225 33.68 15.56 -14.49
N GLN A 226 34.14 15.97 -13.32
CA GLN A 226 35.19 15.30 -12.56
C GLN A 226 34.51 14.45 -11.49
N CYS A 227 35.08 13.27 -11.26
CA CYS A 227 34.65 12.38 -10.19
C CYS A 227 34.75 13.08 -8.84
N GLN A 228 33.81 12.79 -7.94
CA GLN A 228 33.85 13.27 -6.58
C GLN A 228 34.88 12.47 -5.78
N VAL A 229 35.83 13.17 -5.15
CA VAL A 229 36.85 12.54 -4.29
C VAL A 229 36.50 12.83 -2.83
N VAL A 230 36.39 11.79 -2.01
CA VAL A 230 36.13 11.89 -0.57
C VAL A 230 37.20 11.06 0.15
N GLN A 231 38.16 11.72 0.78
CA GLN A 231 39.33 11.05 1.38
C GLN A 231 40.08 10.22 0.32
N ASP A 232 40.17 8.90 0.53
CA ASP A 232 40.82 7.95 -0.38
C ASP A 232 39.79 7.24 -1.30
N ASP A 233 38.52 7.65 -1.27
CA ASP A 233 37.45 7.11 -2.10
C ASP A 233 37.12 8.04 -3.28
N VAL A 234 36.87 7.45 -4.45
CA VAL A 234 36.52 8.17 -5.68
C VAL A 234 35.19 7.68 -6.22
N TYR A 235 34.26 8.61 -6.42
CA TYR A 235 32.91 8.39 -6.90
C TYR A 235 32.73 9.02 -8.29
N CYS A 236 32.66 8.18 -9.29
CA CYS A 236 32.48 8.51 -10.71
C CYS A 236 31.15 7.99 -11.27
N ASN A 237 30.16 7.72 -10.41
CA ASN A 237 28.88 7.13 -10.82
C ASN A 237 27.98 8.11 -11.59
N ASP A 238 27.16 7.60 -12.52
CA ASP A 238 26.15 8.37 -13.27
C ASP A 238 26.71 9.51 -14.15
N LEU A 239 27.97 9.39 -14.60
CA LEU A 239 28.67 10.43 -15.36
C LEU A 239 28.70 10.17 -16.88
N ASN A 240 27.99 9.13 -17.36
CA ASN A 240 27.98 8.69 -18.76
C ASN A 240 29.39 8.40 -19.33
N LEU A 241 30.31 7.93 -18.49
CA LEU A 241 31.70 7.65 -18.87
C LEU A 241 31.78 6.45 -19.81
N ARG A 242 32.55 6.58 -20.90
CA ARG A 242 32.84 5.47 -21.84
C ARG A 242 34.17 4.79 -21.58
N THR A 243 35.06 5.47 -20.86
CA THR A 243 36.39 5.01 -20.48
C THR A 243 36.64 5.39 -19.02
N VAL A 244 37.48 4.62 -18.31
CA VAL A 244 37.90 5.00 -16.96
C VAL A 244 38.71 6.30 -17.03
N PRO A 245 38.47 7.29 -16.14
CA PRO A 245 39.22 8.54 -16.13
C PRO A 245 40.71 8.30 -15.90
N ALA A 246 41.58 8.93 -16.70
CA ALA A 246 43.04 8.77 -16.60
C ALA A 246 43.72 9.67 -15.56
N LYS A 247 42.99 10.61 -14.95
CA LYS A 247 43.50 11.60 -13.98
C LYS A 247 42.77 11.49 -12.64
N LEU A 248 42.89 10.34 -11.99
CA LEU A 248 42.42 10.18 -10.61
C LEU A 248 43.60 10.24 -9.63
N PRO A 249 43.37 10.56 -8.35
CA PRO A 249 44.42 10.57 -7.32
C PRO A 249 45.15 9.22 -7.23
N TYR A 250 46.41 9.24 -6.82
CA TYR A 250 47.14 8.01 -6.50
C TYR A 250 46.73 7.50 -5.10
N GLY A 251 46.72 6.19 -4.88
CA GLY A 251 46.45 5.59 -3.56
C GLY A 251 44.97 5.41 -3.21
N ILE A 252 44.08 5.40 -4.19
CA ILE A 252 42.64 5.20 -4.00
C ILE A 252 42.37 3.84 -3.36
N GLN A 253 41.47 3.81 -2.36
CA GLN A 253 40.99 2.59 -1.72
C GLN A 253 39.67 2.11 -2.32
N LYS A 254 38.75 3.01 -2.66
CA LYS A 254 37.48 2.67 -3.32
C LYS A 254 37.30 3.45 -4.60
N LEU A 255 36.95 2.77 -5.68
CA LEU A 255 36.65 3.37 -6.97
C LEU A 255 35.25 2.94 -7.42
N ASP A 256 34.32 3.89 -7.44
CA ASP A 256 32.96 3.68 -7.92
C ASP A 256 32.81 4.24 -9.33
N LEU A 257 32.66 3.34 -10.30
CA LEU A 257 32.42 3.62 -11.72
C LEU A 257 31.04 3.13 -12.16
N SER A 258 30.12 2.91 -11.22
CA SER A 258 28.81 2.35 -11.50
C SER A 258 27.92 3.26 -12.36
N ARG A 259 26.93 2.68 -13.03
CA ARG A 259 25.94 3.41 -13.86
C ARG A 259 26.59 4.30 -14.91
N ASN A 260 27.56 3.74 -15.64
CA ASN A 260 28.24 4.39 -16.75
C ASN A 260 28.08 3.58 -18.04
N LEU A 261 28.90 3.86 -19.06
CA LEU A 261 28.83 3.27 -20.40
C LEU A 261 30.12 2.51 -20.77
N LEU A 262 30.85 2.00 -19.77
CA LEU A 262 32.10 1.26 -19.98
C LEU A 262 31.83 -0.05 -20.71
N GLN A 263 32.67 -0.41 -21.69
CA GLN A 263 32.49 -1.63 -22.50
C GLN A 263 33.63 -2.64 -22.37
N ASN A 264 34.88 -2.15 -22.35
CA ASN A 264 36.07 -2.99 -22.35
C ASN A 264 36.97 -2.58 -21.20
N LEU A 265 37.42 -3.56 -20.42
CA LEU A 265 38.39 -3.35 -19.35
C LEU A 265 39.75 -3.94 -19.76
N THR A 266 40.77 -3.09 -19.83
CA THR A 266 42.13 -3.47 -20.21
C THR A 266 43.14 -3.02 -19.16
N GLN A 267 44.30 -3.66 -19.16
CA GLN A 267 45.36 -3.40 -18.17
C GLN A 267 45.87 -1.96 -18.27
N GLU A 268 45.95 -1.40 -19.48
CA GLU A 268 46.35 -0.01 -19.72
C GLU A 268 45.46 1.01 -18.99
N VAL A 269 44.20 0.65 -18.74
CA VAL A 269 43.18 1.56 -18.20
C VAL A 269 43.03 1.43 -16.68
N LEU A 270 43.18 0.21 -16.13
CA LEU A 270 42.90 -0.08 -14.71
C LEU A 270 44.16 -0.36 -13.86
N SER A 271 45.30 -0.75 -14.45
CA SER A 271 46.51 -1.12 -13.68
C SER A 271 47.10 0.02 -12.85
N ILE A 272 46.82 1.27 -13.25
CA ILE A 272 47.25 2.48 -12.53
C ILE A 272 46.62 2.54 -11.13
N TYR A 273 45.50 1.85 -10.91
CA TYR A 273 44.71 1.85 -9.68
C TYR A 273 44.87 0.54 -8.88
N SER A 274 46.05 -0.08 -8.91
CA SER A 274 46.33 -1.36 -8.24
C SER A 274 46.15 -1.36 -6.71
N THR A 275 46.08 -0.18 -6.08
CA THR A 275 45.85 -0.03 -4.62
C THR A 275 44.40 -0.18 -4.18
N VAL A 276 43.45 -0.23 -5.13
CA VAL A 276 42.01 -0.26 -4.85
C VAL A 276 41.62 -1.54 -4.13
N HIS A 277 40.87 -1.39 -3.04
CA HIS A 277 40.27 -2.45 -2.25
C HIS A 277 38.83 -2.77 -2.68
N HIS A 278 38.10 -1.76 -3.16
CA HIS A 278 36.72 -1.89 -3.60
C HIS A 278 36.55 -1.24 -4.97
N LEU A 279 36.29 -2.06 -5.99
CA LEU A 279 36.00 -1.62 -7.35
C LEU A 279 34.54 -1.90 -7.67
N ASN A 280 33.76 -0.84 -7.89
CA ASN A 280 32.36 -0.94 -8.29
C ASN A 280 32.20 -0.58 -9.77
N LEU A 281 31.77 -1.56 -10.57
CA LEU A 281 31.52 -1.45 -12.01
C LEU A 281 30.07 -1.82 -12.36
N HIS A 282 29.19 -1.85 -11.37
CA HIS A 282 27.76 -2.14 -11.51
C HIS A 282 27.09 -1.32 -12.62
N SER A 283 26.15 -1.92 -13.35
CA SER A 283 25.34 -1.24 -14.38
C SER A 283 26.18 -0.47 -15.39
N ASN A 284 27.08 -1.19 -16.06
CA ASN A 284 27.82 -0.68 -17.20
C ASN A 284 27.43 -1.46 -18.47
N LYS A 285 28.27 -1.45 -19.50
CA LYS A 285 28.07 -2.23 -20.73
C LYS A 285 29.25 -3.16 -20.98
N ILE A 286 29.88 -3.64 -19.90
CA ILE A 286 31.13 -4.39 -19.98
C ILE A 286 30.85 -5.74 -20.64
N GLN A 287 31.50 -5.97 -21.78
CA GLN A 287 31.40 -7.20 -22.57
C GLN A 287 32.76 -7.90 -22.73
N PHE A 288 33.85 -7.24 -22.33
CA PHE A 288 35.19 -7.78 -22.42
C PHE A 288 36.05 -7.35 -21.23
N ILE A 289 36.70 -8.32 -20.60
CA ILE A 289 37.71 -8.13 -19.56
C ILE A 289 38.99 -8.78 -20.07
N GLN A 290 40.09 -8.02 -20.12
CA GLN A 290 41.38 -8.59 -20.50
C GLN A 290 41.79 -9.69 -19.50
N PRO A 291 42.14 -10.91 -19.96
CA PRO A 291 42.61 -11.98 -19.07
C PRO A 291 43.84 -11.54 -18.24
N GLY A 292 43.80 -11.81 -16.94
CA GLY A 292 44.86 -11.41 -16.00
C GLY A 292 44.78 -9.97 -15.52
N LEU A 293 43.73 -9.21 -15.87
CA LEU A 293 43.59 -7.79 -15.49
C LEU A 293 43.75 -7.54 -13.99
N PHE A 294 43.16 -8.41 -13.16
CA PHE A 294 43.12 -8.26 -11.71
C PHE A 294 44.31 -8.89 -10.99
N LYS A 295 45.22 -9.57 -11.71
CA LYS A 295 46.34 -10.31 -11.13
C LYS A 295 47.23 -9.45 -10.24
N ASP A 296 47.49 -8.20 -10.66
CA ASP A 296 48.37 -7.27 -9.94
C ASP A 296 47.60 -6.41 -8.91
N MET A 297 46.27 -6.52 -8.84
CA MET A 297 45.42 -5.79 -7.89
C MET A 297 45.34 -6.53 -6.54
N THR A 298 46.48 -6.73 -5.89
CA THR A 298 46.62 -7.60 -4.71
C THR A 298 45.83 -7.18 -3.47
N ASN A 299 45.30 -5.95 -3.45
CA ASN A 299 44.48 -5.43 -2.35
C ASN A 299 42.98 -5.48 -2.62
N LEU A 300 42.56 -5.86 -3.85
CA LEU A 300 41.16 -5.84 -4.26
C LEU A 300 40.38 -6.92 -3.51
N GLN A 301 39.49 -6.50 -2.59
CA GLN A 301 38.66 -7.37 -1.77
C GLN A 301 37.21 -7.43 -2.23
N VAL A 302 36.69 -6.34 -2.80
CA VAL A 302 35.31 -6.25 -3.28
C VAL A 302 35.32 -5.86 -4.75
N LEU A 303 34.75 -6.73 -5.59
CA LEU A 303 34.59 -6.51 -7.02
C LEU A 303 33.12 -6.68 -7.38
N ASP A 304 32.50 -5.59 -7.80
CA ASP A 304 31.12 -5.58 -8.29
C ASP A 304 31.13 -5.41 -9.81
N LEU A 305 30.72 -6.47 -10.51
CA LEU A 305 30.57 -6.54 -11.97
C LEU A 305 29.10 -6.75 -12.38
N SER A 306 28.16 -6.53 -11.46
CA SER A 306 26.74 -6.79 -11.69
C SER A 306 26.15 -5.94 -12.81
N SER A 307 25.09 -6.45 -13.44
CA SER A 307 24.35 -5.76 -14.51
C SER A 307 25.27 -5.29 -15.66
N ASN A 308 26.03 -6.22 -16.23
CA ASN A 308 26.87 -6.04 -17.41
C ASN A 308 26.53 -7.12 -18.46
N TYR A 309 27.37 -7.28 -19.49
CA TYR A 309 27.17 -8.26 -20.59
C TYR A 309 28.31 -9.29 -20.62
N LEU A 310 28.61 -9.88 -19.46
CA LEU A 310 29.74 -10.80 -19.31
C LEU A 310 29.51 -12.19 -19.93
N ASP A 311 28.28 -12.52 -20.32
CA ASP A 311 27.97 -13.66 -21.19
C ASP A 311 28.74 -13.61 -22.50
N VAL A 312 28.86 -12.43 -23.12
CA VAL A 312 29.64 -12.21 -24.35
C VAL A 312 31.11 -12.55 -24.14
N PHE A 313 31.68 -12.14 -23.01
CA PHE A 313 33.06 -12.49 -22.64
C PHE A 313 33.20 -14.00 -22.43
N ALA A 314 32.26 -14.61 -21.71
CA ALA A 314 32.36 -16.01 -21.30
C ALA A 314 32.39 -17.00 -22.48
N VAL A 315 31.86 -16.62 -23.64
CA VAL A 315 31.97 -17.40 -24.89
C VAL A 315 33.44 -17.64 -25.30
N LEU A 316 34.37 -16.78 -24.88
CA LEU A 316 35.80 -16.93 -25.15
C LEU A 316 36.47 -18.06 -24.36
N LYS A 317 35.79 -18.64 -23.35
CA LYS A 317 36.28 -19.75 -22.51
C LYS A 317 37.67 -19.51 -21.92
N THR A 318 37.99 -18.26 -21.63
CA THR A 318 39.26 -17.84 -21.06
C THR A 318 39.03 -17.29 -19.67
N SER A 319 39.76 -17.80 -18.68
CA SER A 319 39.71 -17.30 -17.30
C SER A 319 40.09 -15.81 -17.25
N ILE A 320 39.42 -15.02 -16.41
CA ILE A 320 39.81 -13.61 -16.19
C ILE A 320 41.10 -13.48 -15.39
N GLY A 321 41.68 -14.60 -14.94
CA GLY A 321 42.91 -14.66 -14.19
C GLY A 321 42.66 -14.68 -12.68
N PRO A 322 43.73 -14.76 -11.88
CA PRO A 322 43.59 -14.99 -10.46
C PRO A 322 42.98 -13.79 -9.76
N LEU A 323 41.85 -14.00 -9.09
CA LEU A 323 41.22 -13.07 -8.16
C LEU A 323 41.78 -13.31 -6.74
N ALA A 324 43.10 -13.18 -6.61
CA ALA A 324 43.86 -13.71 -5.46
C ALA A 324 43.43 -13.17 -4.09
N ALA A 325 42.90 -11.95 -4.01
CA ALA A 325 42.52 -11.29 -2.76
C ALA A 325 41.00 -10.99 -2.66
N VAL A 326 40.22 -11.30 -3.70
CA VAL A 326 38.81 -10.93 -3.75
C VAL A 326 38.01 -11.80 -2.80
N LYS A 327 37.33 -11.16 -1.86
CA LYS A 327 36.47 -11.79 -0.85
C LYS A 327 35.00 -11.69 -1.19
N ARG A 328 34.59 -10.65 -1.90
CA ARG A 328 33.22 -10.44 -2.37
C ARG A 328 33.22 -10.18 -3.86
N LEU A 329 32.48 -11.01 -4.58
CA LEU A 329 32.30 -10.93 -6.03
C LEU A 329 30.80 -10.89 -6.35
N ASP A 330 30.38 -9.84 -7.05
CA ASP A 330 29.03 -9.73 -7.57
C ASP A 330 29.05 -9.86 -9.09
N LEU A 331 28.41 -10.92 -9.60
CA LEU A 331 28.24 -11.24 -11.01
C LEU A 331 26.76 -11.28 -11.40
N SER A 332 25.88 -10.68 -10.60
CA SER A 332 24.45 -10.69 -10.84
C SER A 332 24.07 -10.00 -12.16
N GLY A 333 22.98 -10.45 -12.80
CA GLY A 333 22.41 -9.79 -13.98
C GLY A 333 23.36 -9.72 -15.18
N ASN A 334 24.19 -10.74 -15.41
CA ASN A 334 25.19 -10.78 -16.48
C ASN A 334 24.85 -11.74 -17.63
N GLY A 335 23.66 -12.36 -17.61
CA GLY A 335 23.23 -13.33 -18.62
C GLY A 335 24.04 -14.64 -18.60
N LEU A 336 24.75 -14.95 -17.51
CA LEU A 336 25.64 -16.11 -17.44
C LEU A 336 24.84 -17.42 -17.50
N TYR A 337 25.32 -18.38 -18.30
CA TYR A 337 24.80 -19.74 -18.38
C TYR A 337 25.70 -20.73 -17.63
N THR A 338 25.22 -21.96 -17.45
CA THR A 338 25.97 -23.07 -16.85
C THR A 338 27.36 -23.23 -17.47
N GLY A 339 28.41 -23.28 -16.62
CA GLY A 339 29.81 -23.40 -17.02
C GLY A 339 30.50 -22.07 -17.38
N MET A 340 29.76 -20.98 -17.59
CA MET A 340 30.36 -19.65 -17.79
C MET A 340 30.92 -19.06 -16.50
N THR A 341 30.34 -19.43 -15.36
CA THR A 341 30.75 -18.99 -14.02
C THR A 341 32.16 -19.45 -13.65
N ASP A 342 32.58 -20.62 -14.15
CA ASP A 342 33.87 -21.25 -13.82
C ASP A 342 35.05 -20.35 -14.24
N LEU A 343 34.86 -19.53 -15.27
CA LEU A 343 35.85 -18.56 -15.78
C LEU A 343 36.17 -17.44 -14.77
N PHE A 344 35.31 -17.24 -13.78
CA PHE A 344 35.47 -16.26 -12.71
C PHE A 344 35.83 -16.91 -11.36
N LEU A 345 35.41 -18.17 -11.14
CA LEU A 345 35.50 -18.85 -9.84
C LEU A 345 36.68 -19.82 -9.70
N SER A 346 37.22 -20.32 -10.82
CA SER A 346 38.30 -21.32 -10.82
C SER A 346 39.60 -20.85 -10.17
N GLU A 347 39.88 -19.54 -10.19
CA GLU A 347 41.08 -18.93 -9.62
C GLU A 347 40.74 -17.84 -8.56
N ALA A 348 39.74 -18.09 -7.69
CA ALA A 348 39.29 -17.17 -6.65
C ALA A 348 39.32 -17.81 -5.22
N PRO A 349 40.51 -18.13 -4.68
CA PRO A 349 40.63 -18.97 -3.48
C PRO A 349 40.14 -18.33 -2.17
N GLU A 350 40.17 -16.99 -2.08
CA GLU A 350 39.78 -16.21 -0.90
C GLU A 350 38.32 -15.75 -0.93
N LEU A 351 37.53 -16.22 -1.91
CA LEU A 351 36.17 -15.76 -2.11
C LEU A 351 35.24 -16.25 -1.00
N ILE A 352 34.56 -15.33 -0.33
CA ILE A 352 33.67 -15.58 0.83
C ILE A 352 32.21 -15.37 0.44
N ASN A 353 31.92 -14.29 -0.31
CA ASN A 353 30.58 -13.90 -0.72
C ASN A 353 30.50 -13.86 -2.24
N LEU A 354 29.57 -14.61 -2.81
CA LEU A 354 29.32 -14.68 -4.24
C LEU A 354 27.84 -14.42 -4.52
N SER A 355 27.54 -13.44 -5.38
CA SER A 355 26.21 -13.31 -5.99
C SER A 355 26.26 -13.63 -7.49
N LEU A 356 25.37 -14.53 -7.88
CA LEU A 356 25.06 -14.95 -9.23
C LEU A 356 23.57 -14.74 -9.54
N ASN A 357 22.91 -13.84 -8.80
CA ASN A 357 21.51 -13.49 -9.02
C ASN A 357 21.19 -13.17 -10.48
N GLY A 358 19.98 -13.49 -10.94
CA GLY A 358 19.45 -12.87 -12.15
C GLY A 358 20.23 -13.26 -13.40
N ASN A 359 20.86 -14.42 -13.38
CA ASN A 359 21.54 -15.02 -14.52
C ASN A 359 20.64 -16.10 -15.15
N SER A 360 21.19 -16.89 -16.08
CA SER A 360 20.48 -17.95 -16.79
C SER A 360 21.10 -19.33 -16.49
N ILE A 361 21.53 -19.54 -15.25
CA ILE A 361 22.14 -20.79 -14.81
C ILE A 361 21.05 -21.87 -14.74
N THR A 362 21.28 -23.00 -15.42
CA THR A 362 20.31 -24.11 -15.49
C THR A 362 20.68 -25.29 -14.59
N LYS A 363 21.97 -25.44 -14.27
CA LYS A 363 22.50 -26.56 -13.48
C LYS A 363 23.68 -26.10 -12.62
N VAL A 364 23.75 -26.59 -11.39
CA VAL A 364 24.94 -26.44 -10.53
C VAL A 364 25.69 -27.77 -10.51
N GLY A 365 26.87 -27.79 -11.15
CA GLY A 365 27.68 -28.99 -11.26
C GLY A 365 28.66 -29.18 -10.10
N LYS A 366 29.17 -30.40 -9.94
CA LYS A 366 30.12 -30.77 -8.88
C LYS A 366 31.37 -29.89 -8.79
N ASP A 367 31.87 -29.46 -9.95
CA ASP A 367 33.14 -28.72 -10.04
C ASP A 367 32.96 -27.19 -10.08
N THR A 368 31.70 -26.69 -10.05
CA THR A 368 31.38 -25.25 -10.20
C THR A 368 32.15 -24.35 -9.23
N PHE A 369 32.32 -24.80 -7.99
CA PHE A 369 32.94 -24.02 -6.90
C PHE A 369 34.33 -24.53 -6.48
N CYS A 370 34.95 -25.44 -7.25
CA CYS A 370 36.19 -26.11 -6.83
C CYS A 370 37.37 -25.15 -6.55
N GLY A 371 37.41 -23.98 -7.20
CA GLY A 371 38.43 -22.95 -6.99
C GLY A 371 38.13 -21.94 -5.88
N SER A 372 36.94 -21.99 -5.28
CA SER A 372 36.41 -21.00 -4.32
C SER A 372 35.97 -21.65 -3.00
N LEU A 373 36.86 -22.44 -2.39
CA LEU A 373 36.54 -23.26 -1.20
C LEU A 373 36.28 -22.46 0.09
N ALA A 374 36.64 -21.18 0.13
CA ALA A 374 36.40 -20.29 1.27
C ALA A 374 34.96 -19.72 1.34
N LEU A 375 34.11 -20.06 0.38
CA LEU A 375 32.75 -19.53 0.26
C LEU A 375 31.92 -19.80 1.51
N ARG A 376 31.22 -18.75 1.96
CA ARG A 376 30.31 -18.76 3.10
C ARG A 376 28.89 -18.38 2.71
N ASN A 377 28.74 -17.52 1.72
CA ASN A 377 27.44 -17.02 1.28
C ASN A 377 27.39 -17.12 -0.24
N ILE A 378 26.44 -17.91 -0.74
CA ILE A 378 26.19 -18.07 -2.17
C ILE A 378 24.76 -17.67 -2.45
N ASP A 379 24.62 -16.73 -3.37
CA ASP A 379 23.35 -16.24 -3.82
C ASP A 379 23.12 -16.61 -5.30
N LEU A 380 22.21 -17.54 -5.53
CA LEU A 380 21.80 -18.06 -6.84
C LEU A 380 20.33 -17.72 -7.13
N HIS A 381 19.75 -16.76 -6.42
CA HIS A 381 18.35 -16.43 -6.58
C HIS A 381 18.02 -15.93 -7.98
N ASN A 382 16.78 -16.15 -8.44
CA ASN A 382 16.30 -15.68 -9.74
C ASN A 382 17.18 -16.20 -10.90
N ASN A 383 17.35 -17.52 -10.97
CA ASN A 383 17.97 -18.23 -12.09
C ASN A 383 16.94 -19.24 -12.66
N VAL A 384 17.39 -20.16 -13.51
CA VAL A 384 16.56 -21.23 -14.09
C VAL A 384 17.09 -22.61 -13.71
N ILE A 385 17.59 -22.74 -12.48
CA ILE A 385 18.21 -23.98 -12.00
C ILE A 385 17.15 -25.07 -11.91
N LEU A 386 17.37 -26.16 -12.64
CA LEU A 386 16.52 -27.35 -12.67
C LEU A 386 17.18 -28.52 -11.92
N GLU A 387 18.51 -28.61 -11.99
CA GLU A 387 19.29 -29.74 -11.51
C GLU A 387 20.49 -29.25 -10.67
N ILE A 388 20.74 -29.94 -9.56
CA ILE A 388 21.93 -29.78 -8.72
C ILE A 388 22.60 -31.15 -8.68
N ASP A 389 23.84 -31.24 -9.14
CA ASP A 389 24.59 -32.50 -9.11
C ASP A 389 24.81 -32.98 -7.66
N ASP A 390 24.84 -34.29 -7.48
CA ASP A 390 25.23 -34.91 -6.22
C ASP A 390 26.61 -34.41 -5.79
N GLY A 391 26.65 -33.79 -4.61
CA GLY A 391 27.85 -33.22 -4.03
C GLY A 391 28.33 -31.91 -4.65
N ALA A 392 27.46 -31.18 -5.37
CA ALA A 392 27.74 -29.83 -5.90
C ALA A 392 28.29 -28.83 -4.87
N PHE A 393 27.94 -29.00 -3.59
CA PHE A 393 28.34 -28.12 -2.50
C PHE A 393 29.17 -28.82 -1.42
N ASP A 394 29.52 -30.11 -1.58
CA ASP A 394 30.15 -30.92 -0.54
C ASP A 394 31.53 -30.38 -0.11
N SER A 395 32.25 -29.77 -1.05
CA SER A 395 33.59 -29.20 -0.80
C SER A 395 33.54 -27.90 0.01
N LEU A 396 32.38 -27.25 0.11
CA LEU A 396 32.20 -25.95 0.74
C LEU A 396 31.91 -26.08 2.23
N ILE A 397 32.89 -26.57 2.99
CA ILE A 397 32.78 -26.85 4.43
C ILE A 397 32.50 -25.61 5.31
N HIS A 398 32.67 -24.41 4.76
CA HIS A 398 32.40 -23.14 5.44
C HIS A 398 31.11 -22.46 5.00
N LEU A 399 30.35 -23.08 4.08
CA LEU A 399 29.11 -22.53 3.57
C LEU A 399 28.09 -22.36 4.71
N SER A 400 27.62 -21.13 4.90
CA SER A 400 26.71 -20.76 5.98
C SER A 400 25.34 -20.36 5.44
N GLU A 401 25.29 -19.71 4.28
CA GLU A 401 24.07 -19.19 3.68
C GLU A 401 24.01 -19.55 2.19
N LEU A 402 22.88 -20.11 1.77
CA LEU A 402 22.62 -20.50 0.39
C LEU A 402 21.21 -20.05 0.00
N ASP A 403 21.15 -19.14 -0.98
CA ASP A 403 19.88 -18.72 -1.59
C ASP A 403 19.73 -19.35 -2.98
N LEU A 404 18.70 -20.18 -3.10
CA LEU A 404 18.27 -20.86 -4.33
C LEU A 404 16.83 -20.48 -4.69
N SER A 405 16.30 -19.38 -4.14
CA SER A 405 14.93 -18.94 -4.37
C SER A 405 14.69 -18.49 -5.81
N ILE A 406 13.45 -18.58 -6.27
CA ILE A 406 13.06 -18.19 -7.64
C ILE A 406 13.92 -18.97 -8.66
N ASN A 407 13.81 -20.30 -8.61
CA ASN A 407 14.42 -21.23 -9.54
C ASN A 407 13.37 -22.25 -9.99
N SER A 408 13.78 -23.36 -10.62
CA SER A 408 12.88 -24.41 -11.11
C SER A 408 13.20 -25.77 -10.51
N ILE A 409 13.75 -25.81 -9.29
CA ILE A 409 14.13 -27.06 -8.61
C ILE A 409 12.86 -27.83 -8.24
N THR A 410 12.85 -29.14 -8.52
CA THR A 410 11.68 -30.01 -8.34
C THR A 410 11.75 -30.90 -7.11
N CYS A 411 12.93 -31.40 -6.73
CA CYS A 411 13.11 -32.17 -5.51
C CYS A 411 14.55 -32.15 -5.02
N ILE A 412 14.72 -32.33 -3.71
CA ILE A 412 16.01 -32.61 -3.07
C ILE A 412 15.82 -33.87 -2.23
N THR A 413 16.52 -34.95 -2.58
CA THR A 413 16.42 -36.25 -1.88
C THR A 413 17.55 -36.50 -0.89
N ASP A 414 18.70 -35.85 -1.08
CA ASP A 414 19.94 -36.17 -0.36
C ASP A 414 20.60 -34.93 0.23
N PHE A 415 19.84 -34.10 0.95
CA PHE A 415 20.42 -32.91 1.60
C PHE A 415 21.42 -33.31 2.70
N ASN A 416 22.70 -32.95 2.50
CA ASN A 416 23.82 -33.32 3.38
C ASN A 416 24.68 -32.11 3.86
N LEU A 417 24.21 -30.88 3.66
CA LEU A 417 24.94 -29.66 4.07
C LEU A 417 24.75 -29.36 5.57
N SER A 418 25.36 -30.19 6.42
CA SER A 418 25.24 -30.10 7.88
C SER A 418 25.74 -28.79 8.50
N GLN A 419 26.68 -28.10 7.84
CA GLN A 419 27.24 -26.82 8.27
C GLN A 419 26.35 -25.60 7.99
N LEU A 420 25.39 -25.75 7.07
CA LEU A 420 24.60 -24.65 6.54
C LEU A 420 23.66 -24.12 7.62
N LYS A 421 23.53 -22.79 7.74
CA LYS A 421 22.67 -22.13 8.73
C LYS A 421 21.39 -21.57 8.14
N VAL A 422 21.45 -21.09 6.90
CA VAL A 422 20.32 -20.48 6.19
C VAL A 422 20.20 -21.11 4.81
N LEU A 423 19.02 -21.65 4.53
CA LEU A 423 18.66 -22.18 3.22
C LEU A 423 17.34 -21.58 2.74
N ASN A 424 17.40 -20.86 1.62
CA ASN A 424 16.22 -20.32 0.96
C ASN A 424 15.95 -21.09 -0.33
N LEU A 425 14.84 -21.83 -0.36
CA LEU A 425 14.34 -22.59 -1.51
C LEU A 425 12.95 -22.10 -1.94
N SER A 426 12.56 -20.90 -1.51
CA SER A 426 11.25 -20.34 -1.82
C SER A 426 11.02 -20.15 -3.32
N ARG A 427 9.76 -20.18 -3.75
CA ARG A 427 9.35 -19.88 -5.14
C ARG A 427 10.06 -20.79 -6.17
N ASN A 428 10.13 -22.08 -5.86
CA ASN A 428 10.62 -23.13 -6.76
C ASN A 428 9.44 -24.01 -7.23
N SER A 429 9.72 -25.18 -7.80
CA SER A 429 8.72 -26.21 -8.11
C SER A 429 8.86 -27.44 -7.23
N MET A 430 9.30 -27.27 -5.98
CA MET A 430 9.65 -28.39 -5.09
C MET A 430 8.43 -29.22 -4.73
N GLU A 431 8.46 -30.51 -5.00
CA GLU A 431 7.44 -31.50 -4.60
C GLU A 431 7.90 -32.26 -3.34
N CYS A 432 9.21 -32.43 -3.15
CA CYS A 432 9.81 -33.11 -2.01
C CYS A 432 11.10 -32.45 -1.50
N PHE A 433 11.31 -32.55 -0.18
CA PHE A 433 12.56 -32.22 0.50
C PHE A 433 12.86 -33.32 1.52
N GLN A 434 13.98 -34.02 1.32
CA GLN A 434 14.43 -35.11 2.17
C GLN A 434 15.92 -34.94 2.50
N THR A 435 16.24 -35.22 3.76
CA THR A 435 17.61 -35.27 4.27
C THR A 435 18.07 -36.71 4.41
N THR A 436 19.37 -36.94 4.26
CA THR A 436 19.95 -38.26 4.49
C THR A 436 19.95 -38.63 5.97
N ASP A 437 19.76 -39.92 6.27
CA ASP A 437 19.88 -40.42 7.63
C ASP A 437 21.34 -40.30 8.10
N SER A 438 21.60 -39.36 9.00
CA SER A 438 22.93 -39.06 9.53
C SER A 438 22.87 -38.75 11.02
N ASP A 439 23.93 -39.16 11.73
CA ASP A 439 24.12 -38.86 13.16
C ASP A 439 24.71 -37.45 13.42
N LEU A 440 25.06 -36.74 12.34
CA LEU A 440 25.57 -35.36 12.40
C LEU A 440 24.47 -34.40 12.89
N GLU A 441 24.89 -33.41 13.68
CA GLU A 441 24.01 -32.31 14.08
C GLU A 441 24.02 -31.25 12.97
N TYR A 442 22.87 -31.00 12.36
CA TYR A 442 22.71 -29.97 11.34
C TYR A 442 22.58 -28.59 12.00
N GLU A 443 23.44 -27.65 11.59
CA GLU A 443 23.48 -26.26 12.06
C GLU A 443 22.37 -25.37 11.48
N LEU A 444 21.50 -25.93 10.63
CA LEU A 444 20.45 -25.20 9.94
C LEU A 444 19.49 -24.55 10.94
N LEU A 445 19.39 -23.22 10.88
CA LEU A 445 18.53 -22.40 11.75
C LEU A 445 17.27 -21.93 11.01
N TYR A 446 17.41 -21.64 9.71
CA TYR A 446 16.37 -21.05 8.88
C TYR A 446 16.20 -21.85 7.58
N LEU A 447 14.99 -22.36 7.36
CA LEU A 447 14.60 -23.05 6.14
C LEU A 447 13.33 -22.43 5.56
N ASP A 448 13.43 -21.91 4.34
CA ASP A 448 12.30 -21.34 3.61
C ASP A 448 11.96 -22.19 2.40
N LEU A 449 10.76 -22.76 2.43
CA LEU A 449 10.19 -23.61 1.40
C LEU A 449 8.86 -23.03 0.89
N ARG A 450 8.56 -21.74 1.13
CA ARG A 450 7.29 -21.12 0.73
C ARG A 450 7.11 -21.13 -0.80
N GLU A 451 5.87 -21.06 -1.25
CA GLU A 451 5.53 -20.97 -2.68
C GLU A 451 6.16 -22.10 -3.53
N ASN A 452 6.00 -23.34 -3.06
CA ASN A 452 6.44 -24.55 -3.76
C ASN A 452 5.22 -25.47 -4.04
N LYS A 453 5.47 -26.74 -4.38
CA LYS A 453 4.45 -27.75 -4.66
C LYS A 453 4.50 -28.91 -3.67
N ILE A 454 5.00 -28.66 -2.45
CA ILE A 454 5.24 -29.72 -1.47
C ILE A 454 3.91 -30.31 -1.01
N HIS A 455 3.80 -31.65 -1.08
CA HIS A 455 2.58 -32.40 -0.76
C HIS A 455 2.50 -32.89 0.69
N TYR A 456 3.67 -33.08 1.32
CA TYR A 456 3.83 -33.69 2.64
C TYR A 456 4.84 -32.94 3.49
N PHE A 457 4.76 -33.04 4.81
CA PHE A 457 5.73 -32.38 5.69
C PHE A 457 7.15 -32.89 5.40
N PRO A 458 8.15 -32.00 5.27
CA PRO A 458 9.49 -32.38 4.82
C PRO A 458 10.19 -33.39 5.76
N VAL A 459 11.06 -34.23 5.19
CA VAL A 459 11.91 -35.12 5.98
C VAL A 459 13.16 -34.34 6.41
N LEU A 460 13.16 -33.78 7.61
CA LEU A 460 14.26 -33.01 8.19
C LEU A 460 15.24 -33.91 8.97
N PRO A 461 16.48 -33.45 9.23
CA PRO A 461 17.47 -34.24 9.96
C PRO A 461 17.02 -34.51 11.39
N ARG A 462 17.32 -35.70 11.90
CA ARG A 462 16.94 -36.09 13.27
C ARG A 462 17.55 -35.18 14.34
N LYS A 463 18.82 -34.78 14.18
CA LYS A 463 19.50 -33.79 15.03
C LYS A 463 19.66 -32.50 14.24
N ASN A 464 18.86 -31.50 14.58
CA ASN A 464 18.90 -30.20 13.91
C ASN A 464 18.77 -29.05 14.92
N LYS A 465 19.20 -27.86 14.50
CA LYS A 465 19.04 -26.62 15.25
C LYS A 465 17.95 -25.72 14.69
N LEU A 466 17.00 -26.27 13.95
CA LEU A 466 16.04 -25.49 13.17
C LEU A 466 15.15 -24.65 14.10
N MET A 467 15.12 -23.34 13.85
CA MET A 467 14.35 -22.37 14.63
C MET A 467 13.19 -21.79 13.82
N TYR A 468 13.36 -21.69 12.50
CA TYR A 468 12.40 -21.09 11.58
C TYR A 468 12.14 -22.02 10.39
N LEU A 469 10.86 -22.34 10.17
CA LEU A 469 10.40 -23.12 9.03
C LEU A 469 9.17 -22.47 8.38
N ASP A 470 9.30 -22.12 7.10
CA ASP A 470 8.19 -21.59 6.30
C ASP A 470 7.83 -22.56 5.17
N LEU A 471 6.63 -23.11 5.25
CA LEU A 471 6.00 -24.01 4.30
C LEU A 471 4.73 -23.39 3.71
N SER A 472 4.57 -22.06 3.80
CA SER A 472 3.36 -21.39 3.33
C SER A 472 3.20 -21.49 1.80
N ARG A 473 1.95 -21.45 1.32
CA ARG A 473 1.63 -21.49 -0.12
C ARG A 473 2.21 -22.74 -0.80
N ASN A 474 1.98 -23.91 -0.20
CA ASN A 474 2.31 -25.22 -0.74
C ASN A 474 1.03 -26.04 -1.02
N ARG A 475 1.16 -27.35 -1.19
CA ARG A 475 0.03 -28.29 -1.42
C ARG A 475 -0.04 -29.35 -0.32
N LEU A 476 0.34 -28.99 0.91
CA LEU A 476 0.36 -29.92 2.03
C LEU A 476 -1.05 -30.44 2.30
N MET A 477 -1.29 -31.72 2.05
CA MET A 477 -2.57 -32.38 2.35
C MET A 477 -2.55 -33.04 3.73
N SER A 478 -1.37 -33.52 4.13
CA SER A 478 -1.11 -34.19 5.39
C SER A 478 0.22 -33.73 5.98
N ILE A 479 0.30 -33.80 7.30
CA ILE A 479 1.52 -33.52 8.06
C ILE A 479 2.36 -34.78 8.34
N ASN A 480 1.97 -35.93 7.77
CA ASN A 480 2.81 -37.12 7.77
C ASN A 480 4.00 -36.92 6.83
N THR A 481 5.15 -37.47 7.20
CA THR A 481 6.38 -37.48 6.40
C THR A 481 6.39 -38.59 5.36
N THR A 482 5.69 -39.68 5.66
CA THR A 482 5.38 -40.73 4.70
C THR A 482 4.15 -40.27 3.95
N GLY A 483 4.31 -39.87 2.68
CA GLY A 483 3.16 -39.79 1.79
C GLY A 483 2.35 -41.08 1.91
N THR A 484 1.02 -41.02 1.71
CA THR A 484 0.23 -42.26 1.69
C THR A 484 0.95 -43.22 0.74
N ALA A 485 1.33 -44.39 1.24
CA ALA A 485 2.13 -45.35 0.49
C ALA A 485 1.49 -45.71 -0.88
N ASP A 486 0.21 -45.39 -1.05
CA ASP A 486 -0.58 -45.54 -2.27
C ASP A 486 -0.34 -44.45 -3.34
N GLU A 487 0.14 -43.24 -2.99
CA GLU A 487 0.44 -42.18 -3.99
C GLU A 487 1.90 -42.24 -4.49
N MET A 488 2.80 -42.83 -3.68
CA MET A 488 4.21 -43.00 -4.05
C MET A 488 4.41 -44.14 -5.08
N GLU A 489 3.37 -44.93 -5.37
CA GLU A 489 3.37 -45.86 -6.52
C GLU A 489 3.20 -45.15 -7.88
N HIS A 490 2.77 -43.88 -7.93
CA HIS A 490 2.55 -43.20 -9.22
C HIS A 490 3.79 -42.51 -9.81
N PHE A 491 4.86 -42.34 -9.02
CA PHE A 491 6.13 -41.75 -9.48
C PHE A 491 7.26 -42.78 -9.62
N ARG A 492 6.98 -44.08 -9.44
CA ARG A 492 8.00 -45.14 -9.38
C ARG A 492 8.38 -45.76 -10.73
N ASP A 493 8.34 -44.95 -11.79
CA ASP A 493 8.75 -45.33 -13.15
C ASP A 493 10.01 -44.56 -13.59
N THR A 494 11.08 -44.53 -12.77
CA THR A 494 12.47 -44.51 -13.26
C THR A 494 13.48 -44.66 -12.10
N PHE A 495 14.35 -45.67 -12.22
CA PHE A 495 15.62 -45.90 -11.50
C PHE A 495 15.62 -46.42 -10.03
N VAL A 496 15.66 -47.77 -9.95
CA VAL A 496 16.41 -48.68 -9.01
C VAL A 496 15.90 -48.87 -7.54
N PRO A 497 16.30 -49.97 -6.82
CA PRO A 497 15.37 -51.00 -6.37
C PRO A 497 15.25 -51.16 -4.84
N HIS A 498 14.18 -51.86 -4.45
CA HIS A 498 13.83 -52.33 -3.11
C HIS A 498 14.94 -52.50 -2.06
N THR A 499 14.76 -51.84 -0.92
CA THR A 499 15.03 -52.42 0.40
C THR A 499 13.78 -52.32 1.28
N GLN A 500 13.32 -53.47 1.74
CA GLN A 500 12.30 -53.60 2.78
C GLN A 500 12.83 -53.01 4.09
N SER A 501 12.02 -52.22 4.79
CA SER A 501 11.90 -52.34 6.25
C SER A 501 10.70 -51.54 6.76
N GLY A 502 9.76 -52.23 7.40
CA GLY A 502 8.87 -51.59 8.36
C GLY A 502 9.65 -51.27 9.64
N GLY A 503 9.41 -50.11 10.24
CA GLY A 503 9.96 -49.82 11.57
C GLY A 503 10.12 -48.34 11.82
N THR A 504 9.30 -47.82 12.74
CA THR A 504 9.41 -46.52 13.42
C THR A 504 9.31 -45.29 12.52
N SER A 505 8.27 -44.49 12.73
CA SER A 505 8.29 -43.07 12.44
C SER A 505 9.63 -42.50 12.91
N LEU A 506 10.48 -42.11 11.96
CA LEU A 506 11.69 -41.33 12.20
C LEU A 506 11.23 -40.00 12.81
N HIS A 507 11.03 -39.97 14.13
CA HIS A 507 10.60 -38.78 14.85
C HIS A 507 11.75 -37.77 14.79
N GLN A 508 11.58 -36.78 13.94
CA GLN A 508 12.45 -35.61 13.87
C GLN A 508 12.29 -34.81 15.16
N ASP A 509 13.41 -34.44 15.78
CA ASP A 509 13.39 -33.54 16.94
C ASP A 509 13.33 -32.10 16.45
N LEU A 510 12.24 -31.39 16.74
CA LEU A 510 12.02 -29.98 16.40
C LEU A 510 11.92 -29.12 17.66
N SER A 511 12.60 -29.55 18.74
CA SER A 511 12.47 -28.93 20.07
C SER A 511 12.92 -27.49 20.13
N ARG A 512 13.72 -27.03 19.16
CA ARG A 512 14.21 -25.65 19.01
C ARG A 512 13.36 -24.80 18.06
N LEU A 513 12.39 -25.39 17.37
CA LEU A 513 11.56 -24.68 16.41
C LEU A 513 10.71 -23.64 17.15
N MET A 514 10.86 -22.37 16.78
CA MET A 514 10.15 -21.23 17.37
C MET A 514 9.05 -20.71 16.44
N TYR A 515 9.27 -20.80 15.14
CA TYR A 515 8.35 -20.30 14.12
C TYR A 515 8.03 -21.40 13.10
N LEU A 516 6.75 -21.69 12.93
CA LEU A 516 6.22 -22.59 11.92
C LEU A 516 5.07 -21.93 11.16
N ASN A 517 5.26 -21.74 9.85
CA ASN A 517 4.22 -21.27 8.96
C ASN A 517 3.83 -22.36 7.96
N MET A 518 2.60 -22.81 8.03
CA MET A 518 1.98 -23.77 7.10
C MET A 518 0.70 -23.18 6.47
N SER A 519 0.59 -21.85 6.42
CA SER A 519 -0.58 -21.17 5.85
C SER A 519 -0.72 -21.40 4.34
N TYR A 520 -1.93 -21.25 3.79
CA TYR A 520 -2.20 -21.44 2.36
C TYR A 520 -1.77 -22.84 1.88
N ASN A 521 -2.29 -23.86 2.56
CA ASN A 521 -2.09 -25.27 2.22
C ASN A 521 -3.45 -25.98 2.14
N GLN A 522 -3.46 -27.32 2.10
CA GLN A 522 -4.66 -28.14 1.94
C GLN A 522 -4.87 -29.07 3.14
N ILE A 523 -4.38 -28.67 4.32
CA ILE A 523 -4.37 -29.51 5.52
C ILE A 523 -5.80 -29.65 6.06
N ASN A 524 -6.28 -30.89 6.16
CA ASN A 524 -7.64 -31.18 6.66
C ASN A 524 -7.70 -31.40 8.18
N SER A 525 -6.62 -31.93 8.76
CA SER A 525 -6.50 -32.21 10.19
C SER A 525 -5.04 -32.24 10.62
N ILE A 526 -4.79 -31.99 11.90
CA ILE A 526 -3.46 -32.05 12.50
C ILE A 526 -3.55 -32.94 13.73
N PRO A 527 -2.99 -34.17 13.71
CA PRO A 527 -2.83 -34.96 14.92
C PRO A 527 -2.01 -34.21 15.97
N GLN A 528 -2.45 -34.29 17.23
CA GLN A 528 -1.78 -33.66 18.36
C GLN A 528 -0.33 -34.13 18.54
N SER A 529 -0.04 -35.39 18.18
CA SER A 529 1.30 -35.96 18.23
C SER A 529 2.32 -35.23 17.36
N PHE A 530 1.87 -34.47 16.35
CA PHE A 530 2.74 -33.63 15.52
C PHE A 530 3.46 -32.56 16.32
N PHE A 531 2.78 -31.98 17.30
CA PHE A 531 3.34 -30.90 18.10
C PHE A 531 4.27 -31.43 19.20
N CYS A 532 4.24 -32.73 19.52
CA CYS A 532 5.04 -33.36 20.60
C CYS A 532 6.53 -33.03 20.56
N SER A 533 7.10 -32.83 19.37
CA SER A 533 8.52 -32.48 19.21
C SER A 533 8.81 -30.97 19.24
N MET A 534 7.79 -30.09 19.24
CA MET A 534 7.94 -28.64 19.04
C MET A 534 7.74 -27.84 20.35
N VAL A 535 8.47 -28.20 21.40
CA VAL A 535 8.29 -27.65 22.76
C VAL A 535 8.58 -26.15 22.89
N SER A 536 9.40 -25.59 21.99
CA SER A 536 9.79 -24.16 22.00
C SER A 536 8.96 -23.30 21.03
N LEU A 537 7.90 -23.86 20.43
CA LEU A 537 7.13 -23.17 19.40
C LEU A 537 6.43 -21.94 19.97
N GLU A 538 6.73 -20.76 19.43
CA GLU A 538 6.17 -19.47 19.84
C GLU A 538 5.12 -18.95 18.86
N HIS A 539 5.31 -19.21 17.57
CA HIS A 539 4.44 -18.74 16.50
C HIS A 539 4.04 -19.89 15.59
N LEU A 540 2.74 -20.12 15.48
CA LEU A 540 2.16 -21.13 14.61
C LEU A 540 1.12 -20.48 13.72
N ASN A 541 1.37 -20.48 12.40
CA ASN A 541 0.41 -20.03 11.42
C ASN A 541 -0.06 -21.20 10.54
N ILE A 542 -1.34 -21.53 10.63
CA ILE A 542 -2.00 -22.57 9.83
C ILE A 542 -3.28 -21.98 9.19
N SER A 543 -3.28 -20.67 8.95
CA SER A 543 -4.40 -20.01 8.28
C SER A 543 -4.58 -20.50 6.84
N ASN A 544 -5.74 -20.26 6.23
CA ASN A 544 -6.00 -20.61 4.83
C ASN A 544 -5.72 -22.10 4.54
N ASN A 545 -6.33 -22.97 5.33
CA ASN A 545 -6.27 -24.43 5.21
C ASN A 545 -7.70 -25.02 5.25
N CYS A 546 -7.82 -26.33 5.33
CA CYS A 546 -9.09 -27.05 5.30
C CYS A 546 -9.48 -27.62 6.68
N ILE A 547 -8.95 -27.08 7.78
CA ILE A 547 -9.10 -27.67 9.11
C ILE A 547 -10.54 -27.47 9.63
N ARG A 548 -11.17 -28.55 10.09
CA ARG A 548 -12.54 -28.53 10.62
C ARG A 548 -12.63 -28.55 12.15
N THR A 549 -11.62 -29.13 12.79
CA THR A 549 -11.57 -29.27 14.25
C THR A 549 -10.15 -29.01 14.73
N PHE A 550 -10.02 -28.26 15.82
CA PHE A 550 -8.73 -28.05 16.48
C PHE A 550 -8.91 -28.24 17.99
N SER A 551 -8.04 -29.04 18.60
CA SER A 551 -8.08 -29.35 20.03
C SER A 551 -6.70 -29.39 20.64
N VAL A 552 -6.57 -28.82 21.85
CA VAL A 552 -5.35 -28.86 22.65
C VAL A 552 -5.75 -29.32 24.06
N ASP A 553 -5.20 -30.45 24.49
CA ASP A 553 -5.38 -30.95 25.87
C ASP A 553 -4.22 -30.51 26.79
N GLN A 554 -4.26 -30.94 28.05
CA GLN A 554 -3.24 -30.63 29.05
C GLN A 554 -1.88 -31.31 28.81
N GLU A 555 -1.83 -32.35 27.98
CA GLU A 555 -0.60 -33.07 27.63
C GLU A 555 0.12 -32.42 26.44
N SER A 556 -0.51 -31.45 25.77
CA SER A 556 0.10 -30.73 24.66
C SER A 556 1.35 -29.93 25.06
N PRO A 557 2.43 -29.99 24.27
CA PRO A 557 3.67 -29.27 24.55
C PRO A 557 3.63 -27.79 24.16
N LEU A 558 2.52 -27.29 23.60
CA LEU A 558 2.39 -25.92 23.05
C LEU A 558 2.27 -24.83 24.13
N ASN A 559 3.00 -24.96 25.24
CA ASN A 559 2.97 -24.02 26.36
C ASN A 559 3.76 -22.74 26.09
N SER A 560 4.69 -22.79 25.13
CA SER A 560 5.52 -21.65 24.69
C SER A 560 4.82 -20.76 23.67
N LEU A 561 3.67 -21.21 23.13
CA LEU A 561 2.99 -20.56 22.02
C LEU A 561 2.44 -19.20 22.44
N LYS A 562 2.85 -18.15 21.72
CA LYS A 562 2.42 -16.75 21.92
C LYS A 562 1.38 -16.33 20.90
N THR A 563 1.48 -16.85 19.69
CA THR A 563 0.56 -16.53 18.59
C THR A 563 0.12 -17.79 17.87
N LEU A 564 -1.19 -17.94 17.72
CA LEU A 564 -1.82 -19.01 16.96
C LEU A 564 -2.77 -18.43 15.92
N ASP A 565 -2.47 -18.69 14.65
CA ASP A 565 -3.33 -18.30 13.54
C ASP A 565 -4.00 -19.51 12.88
N LEU A 566 -5.32 -19.58 13.06
CA LEU A 566 -6.22 -20.58 12.50
C LEU A 566 -7.28 -19.93 11.60
N SER A 567 -7.07 -18.69 11.17
CA SER A 567 -8.01 -17.95 10.34
C SER A 567 -8.24 -18.59 8.98
N TYR A 568 -9.39 -18.30 8.36
CA TYR A 568 -9.76 -18.77 7.03
C TYR A 568 -9.59 -20.29 6.86
N ASN A 569 -10.07 -21.03 7.85
CA ASN A 569 -10.22 -22.48 7.80
C ASN A 569 -11.72 -22.84 7.73
N ALA A 570 -12.05 -24.12 7.91
CA ALA A 570 -13.43 -24.58 7.99
C ALA A 570 -13.81 -24.99 9.43
N LEU A 571 -13.25 -24.32 10.45
CA LEU A 571 -13.40 -24.73 11.85
C LEU A 571 -14.85 -24.67 12.30
N GLN A 572 -15.35 -25.82 12.77
CA GLN A 572 -16.66 -26.00 13.38
C GLN A 572 -16.57 -26.24 14.88
N LYS A 573 -15.49 -26.88 15.34
CA LYS A 573 -15.24 -27.19 16.75
C LYS A 573 -13.84 -26.75 17.16
N LEU A 574 -13.78 -26.10 18.32
CA LEU A 574 -12.56 -25.65 18.97
C LEU A 574 -12.62 -26.08 20.43
N SER A 575 -11.59 -26.76 20.93
CA SER A 575 -11.52 -27.18 22.33
C SER A 575 -10.15 -26.95 22.92
N PHE A 576 -10.10 -26.25 24.04
CA PHE A 576 -8.89 -26.06 24.83
C PHE A 576 -9.10 -26.71 26.19
N GLY A 577 -8.12 -27.47 26.67
CA GLY A 577 -8.08 -27.99 28.03
C GLY A 577 -7.84 -26.86 29.04
N GLU A 578 -8.19 -27.11 30.30
CA GLU A 578 -7.97 -26.16 31.39
C GLU A 578 -6.48 -25.81 31.53
N ASN A 579 -6.15 -24.51 31.56
CA ASN A 579 -4.78 -23.98 31.70
C ASN A 579 -3.80 -24.45 30.61
N THR A 580 -4.30 -24.68 29.39
CA THR A 580 -3.49 -24.95 28.20
C THR A 580 -3.02 -23.65 27.54
N LEU A 581 -2.03 -23.73 26.64
CA LEU A 581 -1.52 -22.59 25.86
C LEU A 581 -1.16 -21.38 26.75
N ARG A 582 -0.38 -21.64 27.80
CA ARG A 582 -0.20 -20.71 28.94
C ARG A 582 0.35 -19.34 28.57
N LEU A 583 1.11 -19.24 27.49
CA LEU A 583 1.72 -18.00 27.01
C LEU A 583 0.99 -17.39 25.81
N LEU A 584 -0.13 -17.96 25.37
CA LEU A 584 -0.85 -17.50 24.19
C LEU A 584 -1.45 -16.12 24.43
N GLN A 585 -1.07 -15.16 23.60
CA GLN A 585 -1.48 -13.76 23.69
C GLN A 585 -2.46 -13.40 22.58
N GLU A 586 -2.23 -13.89 21.36
CA GLU A 586 -3.04 -13.57 20.19
C GLU A 586 -3.56 -14.86 19.54
N LEU A 587 -4.87 -14.92 19.33
CA LEU A 587 -5.55 -16.02 18.67
C LEU A 587 -6.42 -15.51 17.52
N PHE A 588 -6.08 -15.95 16.32
CA PHE A 588 -6.78 -15.59 15.08
C PHE A 588 -7.67 -16.73 14.63
N LEU A 589 -8.98 -16.46 14.56
CA LEU A 589 -10.03 -17.42 14.24
C LEU A 589 -11.01 -16.87 13.20
N GLN A 590 -10.71 -15.73 12.59
CA GLN A 590 -11.59 -15.09 11.63
C GLN A 590 -11.84 -15.92 10.37
N GLY A 591 -13.00 -15.74 9.74
CA GLY A 591 -13.32 -16.42 8.48
C GLY A 591 -13.48 -17.93 8.60
N ASN A 592 -13.93 -18.41 9.77
CA ASN A 592 -14.26 -19.82 10.01
C ASN A 592 -15.79 -20.01 10.02
N VAL A 593 -16.26 -21.20 10.44
CA VAL A 593 -17.69 -21.53 10.52
C VAL A 593 -18.11 -21.85 11.97
N LEU A 594 -17.50 -21.16 12.94
CA LEU A 594 -17.79 -21.37 14.36
C LEU A 594 -19.20 -20.88 14.70
N ARG A 595 -20.04 -21.75 15.28
CA ARG A 595 -21.43 -21.44 15.62
C ARG A 595 -21.83 -21.89 17.02
N ASN A 596 -21.81 -23.20 17.24
CA ASN A 596 -22.19 -23.82 18.50
C ASN A 596 -20.94 -24.40 19.16
N MET A 597 -20.34 -23.63 20.05
CA MET A 597 -19.21 -24.08 20.85
C MET A 597 -19.64 -24.29 22.31
N ASP A 598 -18.76 -24.93 23.07
CA ASP A 598 -18.82 -24.88 24.53
C ASP A 598 -18.81 -23.42 24.99
N SER A 599 -19.37 -23.15 26.17
CA SER A 599 -19.52 -21.78 26.66
C SER A 599 -18.19 -21.13 27.08
N GLY A 600 -17.19 -21.91 27.50
CA GLY A 600 -15.96 -21.38 28.12
C GLY A 600 -14.61 -21.63 27.42
N PRO A 601 -14.47 -21.81 26.09
CA PRO A 601 -13.20 -22.20 25.48
C PRO A 601 -12.08 -21.18 25.75
N PHE A 602 -12.40 -19.88 25.76
CA PHE A 602 -11.44 -18.81 25.96
C PHE A 602 -11.16 -18.49 27.43
N GLN A 603 -12.05 -18.86 28.35
CA GLN A 603 -11.84 -18.71 29.80
C GLN A 603 -10.70 -19.61 30.30
N ARG A 604 -10.41 -20.70 29.58
CA ARG A 604 -9.35 -21.66 29.88
C ARG A 604 -7.95 -21.18 29.46
N LEU A 605 -7.86 -20.05 28.76
CA LEU A 605 -6.62 -19.48 28.24
C LEU A 605 -6.15 -18.33 29.16
N PRO A 606 -5.12 -18.55 30.00
CA PRO A 606 -4.81 -17.61 31.08
C PRO A 606 -4.21 -16.27 30.61
N SER A 607 -3.46 -16.27 29.51
CA SER A 607 -2.68 -15.11 29.05
C SER A 607 -3.26 -14.41 27.82
N ILE A 608 -4.45 -14.80 27.36
CA ILE A 608 -5.02 -14.32 26.10
C ILE A 608 -5.30 -12.81 26.17
N ARG A 609 -4.77 -12.05 25.21
CA ARG A 609 -4.92 -10.59 25.12
C ARG A 609 -5.80 -10.17 23.96
N GLY A 610 -5.64 -10.82 22.81
CA GLY A 610 -6.39 -10.51 21.59
C GLY A 610 -7.10 -11.73 21.02
N LEU A 611 -8.40 -11.55 20.77
CA LEU A 611 -9.25 -12.53 20.10
C LEU A 611 -9.83 -11.93 18.82
N HIS A 612 -9.47 -12.54 17.68
CA HIS A 612 -9.97 -12.15 16.35
C HIS A 612 -10.97 -13.20 15.88
N LEU A 613 -12.26 -12.90 15.97
CA LEU A 613 -13.36 -13.83 15.72
C LEU A 613 -14.28 -13.33 14.60
N GLN A 614 -13.87 -12.34 13.82
CA GLN A 614 -14.70 -11.75 12.78
C GLN A 614 -15.08 -12.76 11.69
N GLN A 615 -16.24 -12.57 11.05
CA GLN A 615 -16.73 -13.46 9.99
C GLN A 615 -16.86 -14.92 10.46
N ASN A 616 -17.60 -15.13 11.56
CA ASN A 616 -18.03 -16.44 12.06
C ASN A 616 -19.56 -16.41 12.26
N TYR A 617 -20.12 -17.31 13.06
CA TYR A 617 -21.57 -17.39 13.36
C TYR A 617 -21.82 -17.50 14.87
N LEU A 618 -21.01 -16.78 15.66
CA LEU A 618 -21.02 -16.90 17.12
C LEU A 618 -22.22 -16.21 17.76
N LYS A 619 -22.70 -16.79 18.86
CA LYS A 619 -23.65 -16.17 19.78
C LYS A 619 -22.94 -15.86 21.10
N VAL A 620 -23.30 -14.75 21.74
CA VAL A 620 -22.72 -14.33 23.03
C VAL A 620 -23.60 -14.82 24.18
N CYS A 621 -22.99 -15.39 25.22
CA CYS A 621 -23.74 -15.83 26.41
C CYS A 621 -24.09 -14.67 27.36
N PRO A 622 -25.24 -14.72 28.06
CA PRO A 622 -25.50 -13.84 29.19
C PRO A 622 -24.57 -14.18 30.37
N SER A 623 -24.23 -13.18 31.18
CA SER A 623 -23.49 -13.38 32.43
C SER A 623 -24.22 -12.73 33.62
N GLN A 624 -23.80 -13.06 34.84
CA GLN A 624 -24.38 -12.52 36.07
C GLN A 624 -23.45 -11.49 36.73
N ARG A 625 -24.05 -10.58 37.51
CA ARG A 625 -23.35 -9.50 38.22
C ARG A 625 -22.43 -10.00 39.35
N LYS A 626 -22.65 -11.22 39.86
CA LYS A 626 -21.78 -11.89 40.83
C LYS A 626 -21.22 -13.17 40.19
N PRO A 627 -19.94 -13.53 40.44
CA PRO A 627 -19.44 -14.86 40.06
C PRO A 627 -20.34 -15.91 40.73
N PRO A 628 -20.66 -17.02 40.04
CA PRO A 628 -21.58 -18.02 40.58
C PRO A 628 -21.05 -18.51 41.93
N GLN A 629 -21.76 -18.16 43.01
CA GLN A 629 -21.61 -18.83 44.29
C GLN A 629 -22.19 -20.22 44.11
N THR A 630 -21.32 -21.22 43.94
CA THR A 630 -21.57 -22.66 44.20
C THR A 630 -23.04 -23.09 44.18
N ASP A 631 -23.70 -23.00 43.03
CA ASP A 631 -24.95 -23.70 42.78
C ASP A 631 -24.71 -24.59 41.56
N HIS A 632 -24.68 -25.90 41.82
CA HIS A 632 -24.38 -26.99 40.87
C HIS A 632 -25.44 -27.18 39.76
N ASN A 633 -26.24 -26.16 39.46
CA ASN A 633 -27.13 -26.16 38.30
C ASN A 633 -26.52 -25.30 37.20
N SER A 634 -25.35 -25.71 36.70
CA SER A 634 -24.87 -25.28 35.39
C SER A 634 -25.88 -25.76 34.35
N GLN A 635 -26.89 -24.94 34.05
CA GLN A 635 -27.59 -25.10 32.80
C GLN A 635 -26.52 -25.12 31.72
N ASP A 636 -26.47 -26.20 30.95
CA ASP A 636 -25.60 -26.31 29.79
C ASP A 636 -25.99 -25.18 28.83
N LEU A 637 -25.31 -24.02 28.93
CA LEU A 637 -25.40 -22.95 27.95
C LEU A 637 -24.66 -23.42 26.69
N SER A 638 -25.19 -24.46 26.07
CA SER A 638 -24.74 -24.98 24.78
C SER A 638 -25.28 -24.06 23.68
N GLY A 639 -24.41 -23.64 22.76
CA GLY A 639 -24.79 -22.80 21.62
C GLY A 639 -24.56 -21.29 21.78
N CYS A 640 -23.84 -20.86 22.82
CA CYS A 640 -23.26 -19.51 22.92
C CYS A 640 -21.85 -19.57 23.51
N VAL A 641 -21.10 -18.48 23.38
CA VAL A 641 -19.74 -18.33 23.91
C VAL A 641 -19.71 -17.22 24.96
N SER A 642 -19.15 -17.52 26.12
CA SER A 642 -18.90 -16.56 27.19
C SER A 642 -17.59 -15.82 26.93
N PHE A 643 -17.68 -14.48 26.92
CA PHE A 643 -16.53 -13.58 26.92
C PHE A 643 -16.36 -12.89 28.28
N ALA A 644 -17.12 -13.31 29.29
CA ALA A 644 -16.99 -12.81 30.65
C ALA A 644 -15.88 -13.56 31.42
N SER A 645 -15.34 -12.92 32.45
CA SER A 645 -14.33 -13.47 33.37
C SER A 645 -13.01 -13.85 32.69
N ILE A 646 -12.58 -13.09 31.68
CA ILE A 646 -11.28 -13.24 31.01
C ILE A 646 -10.43 -12.00 31.34
N PRO A 647 -9.73 -11.97 32.49
CA PRO A 647 -9.08 -10.76 32.99
C PRO A 647 -7.90 -10.29 32.14
N SER A 648 -7.31 -11.18 31.34
CA SER A 648 -6.20 -10.88 30.44
C SER A 648 -6.63 -10.28 29.11
N LEU A 649 -7.92 -10.30 28.77
CA LEU A 649 -8.42 -9.90 27.45
C LEU A 649 -8.48 -8.38 27.29
N HIS A 650 -7.83 -7.87 26.24
CA HIS A 650 -7.72 -6.43 25.91
C HIS A 650 -8.34 -6.07 24.56
N PHE A 651 -8.32 -6.98 23.60
CA PHE A 651 -8.84 -6.78 22.25
C PHE A 651 -9.81 -7.90 21.90
N LEU A 652 -11.00 -7.53 21.43
CA LEU A 652 -12.01 -8.48 20.98
C LEU A 652 -12.66 -7.98 19.70
N ASN A 653 -12.54 -8.76 18.62
CA ASN A 653 -13.24 -8.51 17.38
C ASN A 653 -14.31 -9.57 17.12
N LEU A 654 -15.58 -9.15 17.18
CA LEU A 654 -16.77 -9.94 16.91
C LEU A 654 -17.52 -9.48 15.65
N SER A 655 -16.84 -8.74 14.78
CA SER A 655 -17.46 -8.17 13.59
C SER A 655 -17.98 -9.26 12.65
N GLY A 656 -19.16 -9.10 12.05
CA GLY A 656 -19.65 -10.06 11.05
C GLY A 656 -19.98 -11.44 11.62
N ASN A 657 -20.48 -11.53 12.85
CA ASN A 657 -20.89 -12.79 13.49
C ASN A 657 -22.40 -13.07 13.40
N SER A 658 -23.16 -12.17 12.77
CA SER A 658 -24.64 -12.22 12.76
C SER A 658 -25.23 -12.25 14.17
N ILE A 659 -24.65 -11.47 15.09
CA ILE A 659 -25.13 -11.36 16.47
C ILE A 659 -26.44 -10.55 16.46
N GLU A 660 -27.55 -11.21 16.78
CA GLU A 660 -28.87 -10.57 16.85
C GLU A 660 -29.07 -9.80 18.17
N VAL A 661 -28.63 -10.37 19.29
CA VAL A 661 -28.81 -9.77 20.63
C VAL A 661 -27.51 -9.86 21.40
N LEU A 662 -27.06 -8.72 21.95
CA LEU A 662 -25.97 -8.68 22.91
C LEU A 662 -26.55 -8.70 24.34
N PRO A 663 -26.38 -9.79 25.11
CA PRO A 663 -27.01 -9.96 26.43
C PRO A 663 -26.33 -9.16 27.54
N PRO A 664 -27.00 -8.96 28.70
CA PRO A 664 -26.44 -8.25 29.83
C PRO A 664 -25.16 -8.90 30.38
N TYR A 665 -24.22 -8.06 30.82
CA TYR A 665 -22.94 -8.45 31.43
C TYR A 665 -22.04 -9.32 30.53
N ALA A 666 -22.23 -9.29 29.20
CA ALA A 666 -21.54 -10.14 28.23
C ALA A 666 -20.00 -10.17 28.37
N PHE A 667 -19.40 -9.07 28.83
CA PHE A 667 -17.94 -8.89 28.94
C PHE A 667 -17.47 -8.60 30.38
N ASN A 668 -18.31 -8.86 31.38
CA ASN A 668 -17.99 -8.55 32.76
C ASN A 668 -16.73 -9.28 33.23
N GLY A 669 -15.85 -8.63 33.98
CA GLY A 669 -14.58 -9.22 34.45
C GLY A 669 -13.48 -9.32 33.40
N THR A 670 -13.58 -8.55 32.31
CA THR A 670 -12.51 -8.38 31.31
C THR A 670 -11.85 -7.01 31.45
N MET A 671 -10.66 -6.86 30.86
CA MET A 671 -9.95 -5.57 30.76
C MET A 671 -9.96 -5.04 29.31
N LEU A 672 -11.08 -5.24 28.61
CA LEU A 672 -11.21 -4.88 27.20
C LEU A 672 -10.96 -3.38 26.99
N ARG A 673 -10.04 -3.06 26.09
CA ARG A 673 -9.73 -1.72 25.62
C ARG A 673 -10.35 -1.43 24.27
N LEU A 674 -10.41 -2.44 23.40
CA LEU A 674 -11.00 -2.34 22.06
C LEU A 674 -12.01 -3.46 21.87
N LEU A 675 -13.24 -3.07 21.54
CA LEU A 675 -14.34 -3.96 21.19
C LEU A 675 -14.90 -3.58 19.82
N ASP A 676 -14.84 -4.51 18.89
CA ASP A 676 -15.44 -4.37 17.56
C ASP A 676 -16.64 -5.31 17.44
N LEU A 677 -17.83 -4.72 17.30
CA LEU A 677 -19.11 -5.39 17.13
C LEU A 677 -19.74 -5.04 15.77
N SER A 678 -18.96 -4.57 14.81
CA SER A 678 -19.45 -4.11 13.51
C SER A 678 -20.06 -5.23 12.66
N LEU A 679 -20.76 -4.90 11.57
CA LEU A 679 -21.25 -5.88 10.59
C LEU A 679 -22.16 -6.99 11.20
N ASN A 680 -22.87 -6.68 12.28
CA ASN A 680 -23.90 -7.52 12.90
C ASN A 680 -25.28 -6.90 12.63
N PRO A 681 -25.87 -7.14 11.44
CA PRO A 681 -27.10 -6.46 11.03
C PRO A 681 -28.28 -6.84 11.93
N GLY A 682 -28.95 -5.84 12.50
CA GLY A 682 -30.07 -6.03 13.42
C GLY A 682 -29.66 -6.25 14.87
N LEU A 683 -28.41 -5.94 15.24
CA LEU A 683 -27.90 -6.08 16.61
C LEU A 683 -28.71 -5.23 17.60
N ASP A 684 -29.41 -5.91 18.51
CA ASP A 684 -30.05 -5.31 19.68
C ASP A 684 -29.12 -5.39 20.90
N ILE A 685 -28.87 -4.24 21.52
CA ILE A 685 -27.92 -4.10 22.63
C ILE A 685 -28.70 -3.86 23.91
N HIS A 686 -28.72 -4.86 24.79
CA HIS A 686 -29.34 -4.73 26.09
C HIS A 686 -28.63 -3.66 26.96
N GLN A 687 -29.37 -2.92 27.79
CA GLN A 687 -28.89 -1.76 28.55
C GLN A 687 -27.64 -2.03 29.43
N ASN A 688 -27.51 -3.26 29.93
CA ASN A 688 -26.41 -3.70 30.80
C ASN A 688 -25.34 -4.54 30.08
N SER A 689 -25.31 -4.56 28.74
CA SER A 689 -24.39 -5.44 28.00
C SER A 689 -22.93 -5.05 28.14
N PHE A 690 -22.63 -3.75 28.23
CA PHE A 690 -21.29 -3.22 28.47
C PHE A 690 -20.93 -3.08 29.95
N SER A 691 -21.79 -3.54 30.87
CA SER A 691 -21.49 -3.50 32.30
C SER A 691 -20.25 -4.33 32.65
N GLY A 692 -19.36 -3.76 33.44
CA GLY A 692 -18.03 -4.30 33.76
C GLY A 692 -16.89 -3.73 32.90
N LEU A 693 -17.20 -2.97 31.84
CA LEU A 693 -16.22 -2.33 30.95
C LEU A 693 -15.94 -0.86 31.28
N GLU A 694 -16.57 -0.32 32.32
CA GLU A 694 -16.73 1.12 32.56
C GLU A 694 -15.38 1.86 32.57
N ASN A 695 -14.36 1.28 33.19
CA ASN A 695 -13.07 1.92 33.39
C ASN A 695 -11.99 1.50 32.38
N PHE A 696 -12.30 0.58 31.46
CA PHE A 696 -11.28 -0.06 30.61
C PHE A 696 -11.49 0.20 29.13
N LEU A 697 -12.75 0.22 28.66
CA LEU A 697 -13.03 0.32 27.23
C LEU A 697 -12.68 1.71 26.71
N THR A 698 -11.86 1.74 25.66
CA THR A 698 -11.37 2.98 25.03
C THR A 698 -11.86 3.13 23.60
N HIS A 699 -12.08 2.03 22.89
CA HIS A 699 -12.50 1.98 21.50
C HIS A 699 -13.70 1.05 21.37
N LEU A 700 -14.81 1.56 20.82
CA LEU A 700 -16.01 0.80 20.52
C LEU A 700 -16.40 1.03 19.06
N SER A 701 -16.49 -0.06 18.29
CA SER A 701 -17.04 -0.02 16.93
C SER A 701 -18.37 -0.76 16.87
N LEU A 702 -19.39 -0.08 16.37
CA LEU A 702 -20.75 -0.55 16.13
C LEU A 702 -21.19 -0.25 14.69
N ARG A 703 -20.22 -0.15 13.78
CA ARG A 703 -20.43 0.20 12.39
C ARG A 703 -21.26 -0.86 11.66
N GLU A 704 -22.16 -0.45 10.77
CA GLU A 704 -22.86 -1.37 9.86
C GLU A 704 -23.70 -2.45 10.57
N ASN A 705 -24.37 -2.06 11.66
CA ASN A 705 -25.21 -2.95 12.47
C ASN A 705 -26.72 -2.75 12.25
N HIS A 706 -27.12 -1.84 11.35
CA HIS A 706 -28.52 -1.45 11.13
C HIS A 706 -29.26 -0.94 12.38
N ILE A 707 -28.54 -0.37 13.34
CA ILE A 707 -29.11 0.13 14.61
C ILE A 707 -29.99 1.35 14.34
N THR A 708 -31.24 1.32 14.81
CA THR A 708 -32.19 2.44 14.69
C THR A 708 -32.17 3.37 15.90
N GLU A 709 -31.97 2.81 17.10
CA GLU A 709 -31.85 3.51 18.36
C GLU A 709 -30.83 2.81 19.27
N LEU A 710 -30.08 3.58 20.08
CA LEU A 710 -29.09 3.02 21.00
C LEU A 710 -29.66 3.01 22.42
N ASN A 711 -30.02 1.83 22.92
CA ASN A 711 -30.65 1.63 24.24
C ASN A 711 -29.66 1.60 25.42
N THR A 712 -28.39 1.92 25.19
CA THR A 712 -27.34 1.90 26.21
C THR A 712 -26.72 3.28 26.39
N ASP A 713 -26.62 3.72 27.64
CA ASP A 713 -25.97 4.99 27.99
C ASP A 713 -24.44 4.82 27.96
N LEU A 714 -23.83 5.21 26.85
CA LEU A 714 -22.37 5.16 26.67
C LEU A 714 -21.60 6.07 27.64
N SER A 715 -22.26 7.06 28.27
CA SER A 715 -21.62 7.95 29.25
C SER A 715 -21.20 7.23 30.54
N LEU A 716 -21.68 6.00 30.75
CA LEU A 716 -21.24 5.14 31.85
C LEU A 716 -19.82 4.58 31.64
N LEU A 717 -19.32 4.58 30.39
CA LEU A 717 -17.99 4.11 30.03
C LEU A 717 -16.98 5.26 30.15
N SER A 718 -16.44 5.45 31.36
CA SER A 718 -15.62 6.59 31.74
C SER A 718 -14.29 6.69 30.98
N SER A 719 -13.78 5.60 30.41
CA SER A 719 -12.54 5.56 29.62
C SER A 719 -12.74 5.60 28.11
N LEU A 720 -13.98 5.68 27.62
CA LEU A 720 -14.32 5.55 26.20
C LEU A 720 -13.94 6.78 25.40
N LYS A 721 -13.00 6.64 24.46
CA LYS A 721 -12.46 7.75 23.66
C LYS A 721 -12.92 7.75 22.22
N PHE A 722 -13.01 6.57 21.61
CA PHE A 722 -13.31 6.41 20.19
C PHE A 722 -14.57 5.58 20.02
N VAL A 723 -15.56 6.16 19.33
CA VAL A 723 -16.84 5.51 19.05
C VAL A 723 -17.13 5.59 17.57
N ASP A 724 -17.31 4.44 16.93
CA ASP A 724 -17.76 4.34 15.54
C ASP A 724 -19.19 3.80 15.47
N LEU A 725 -20.12 4.65 15.05
CA LEU A 725 -21.54 4.34 14.82
C LEU A 725 -21.91 4.54 13.34
N SER A 726 -20.92 4.59 12.44
CA SER A 726 -21.15 4.85 11.02
C SER A 726 -21.96 3.74 10.34
N THR A 727 -22.64 4.09 9.25
CA THR A 727 -23.43 3.14 8.43
C THR A 727 -24.49 2.43 9.27
N ASN A 728 -25.24 3.18 10.07
CA ASN A 728 -26.39 2.67 10.82
C ASN A 728 -27.68 3.36 10.34
N LYS A 729 -28.76 3.23 11.11
CA LYS A 729 -30.06 3.84 10.81
C LYS A 729 -30.50 4.81 11.91
N LEU A 730 -29.53 5.36 12.66
CA LEU A 730 -29.80 6.21 13.81
C LEU A 730 -30.49 7.49 13.36
N SER A 731 -31.63 7.80 13.99
CA SER A 731 -32.35 9.07 13.77
C SER A 731 -32.09 10.08 14.89
N THR A 732 -31.70 9.57 16.07
CA THR A 732 -31.32 10.35 17.26
C THR A 732 -30.13 9.68 17.95
N LEU A 733 -29.45 10.42 18.82
CA LEU A 733 -28.45 9.88 19.76
C LEU A 733 -29.06 9.82 21.16
N PRO A 734 -28.62 8.88 22.03
CA PRO A 734 -29.11 8.84 23.40
C PRO A 734 -28.68 10.08 24.20
N LEU A 735 -29.51 10.43 25.19
CA LEU A 735 -29.16 11.44 26.20
C LEU A 735 -28.02 10.91 27.08
N TRP A 736 -26.87 11.58 27.05
CA TRP A 736 -25.76 11.28 27.94
C TRP A 736 -25.95 12.02 29.27
N ASN A 737 -26.33 11.27 30.29
CA ASN A 737 -26.64 11.80 31.63
C ASN A 737 -25.38 12.27 32.39
N LYS A 738 -24.19 11.85 31.94
CA LYS A 738 -22.89 12.26 32.45
C LYS A 738 -22.02 12.80 31.31
N GLU A 739 -20.99 13.57 31.67
CA GLU A 739 -20.00 14.05 30.71
C GLU A 739 -19.21 12.85 30.13
N PRO A 740 -19.32 12.57 28.82
CA PRO A 740 -18.65 11.45 28.17
C PRO A 740 -17.16 11.76 28.02
N SER A 741 -16.31 10.74 28.00
CA SER A 741 -14.88 10.92 27.70
C SER A 741 -14.55 10.79 26.21
N ILE A 742 -15.58 10.79 25.35
CA ILE A 742 -15.46 10.56 23.91
C ILE A 742 -14.71 11.73 23.28
N GLU A 743 -13.56 11.41 22.68
CA GLU A 743 -12.69 12.34 21.95
C GLU A 743 -12.95 12.28 20.44
N SER A 744 -13.36 11.12 19.91
CA SER A 744 -13.63 10.90 18.49
C SER A 744 -14.94 10.15 18.30
N LEU A 745 -15.83 10.72 17.49
CA LEU A 745 -17.14 10.14 17.19
C LEU A 745 -17.38 10.07 15.68
N ASN A 746 -17.69 8.90 15.17
CA ASN A 746 -18.09 8.71 13.77
C ASN A 746 -19.60 8.39 13.66
N LEU A 747 -20.34 9.26 12.99
CA LEU A 747 -21.79 9.19 12.76
C LEU A 747 -22.14 9.16 11.26
N GLN A 748 -21.16 8.95 10.39
CA GLN A 748 -21.39 8.95 8.95
C GLN A 748 -22.50 7.99 8.53
N ASN A 749 -23.23 8.33 7.48
CA ASN A 749 -24.20 7.43 6.85
C ASN A 749 -25.23 6.90 7.87
N ASN A 750 -25.95 7.82 8.50
CA ASN A 750 -27.08 7.57 9.39
C ASN A 750 -28.30 8.39 8.92
N ASN A 751 -29.39 8.35 9.68
CA ASN A 751 -30.62 9.08 9.39
C ASN A 751 -30.79 10.31 10.31
N LEU A 752 -29.68 10.91 10.76
CA LEU A 752 -29.73 12.05 11.66
C LEU A 752 -30.25 13.28 10.93
N VAL A 753 -31.35 13.86 11.42
CA VAL A 753 -31.88 15.13 10.93
C VAL A 753 -31.39 16.30 11.79
N THR A 754 -31.27 16.09 13.10
CA THR A 754 -30.73 17.07 14.04
C THR A 754 -30.20 16.34 15.27
N LEU A 755 -29.33 16.99 16.03
CA LEU A 755 -29.01 16.56 17.40
C LEU A 755 -29.79 17.39 18.41
N GLU A 756 -30.14 16.79 19.54
CA GLU A 756 -30.77 17.48 20.66
C GLU A 756 -29.81 18.50 21.29
N TYR A 757 -30.37 19.58 21.86
CA TYR A 757 -29.59 20.69 22.40
C TYR A 757 -28.59 20.23 23.47
N ASP A 758 -29.04 19.39 24.41
CA ASP A 758 -28.21 18.92 25.51
C ASP A 758 -27.06 18.04 25.02
N THR A 759 -27.30 17.16 24.04
CA THR A 759 -26.26 16.33 23.42
C THR A 759 -25.17 17.19 22.77
N VAL A 760 -25.55 18.26 22.06
CA VAL A 760 -24.57 19.18 21.42
C VAL A 760 -23.70 19.88 22.45
N VAL A 761 -24.27 20.35 23.55
CA VAL A 761 -23.52 21.03 24.63
C VAL A 761 -22.47 20.09 25.24
N VAL A 762 -22.83 18.83 25.40
CA VAL A 762 -21.96 17.81 25.97
C VAL A 762 -20.84 17.44 24.99
N LEU A 763 -21.17 17.19 23.72
CA LEU A 763 -20.20 16.89 22.65
C LEU A 763 -19.15 17.97 22.46
N GLU A 764 -19.59 19.24 22.47
CA GLU A 764 -18.74 20.41 22.24
C GLU A 764 -17.59 20.51 23.27
N ARG A 765 -17.75 19.93 24.47
CA ARG A 765 -16.73 19.96 25.53
C ARG A 765 -15.66 18.88 25.40
N THR A 766 -16.04 17.71 24.88
CA THR A 766 -15.22 16.50 24.99
C THR A 766 -14.64 16.08 23.65
N LEU A 767 -15.37 16.29 22.55
CA LEU A 767 -14.94 15.90 21.22
C LEU A 767 -13.77 16.73 20.72
N LYS A 768 -12.85 16.04 20.07
CA LYS A 768 -11.78 16.59 19.26
C LYS A 768 -12.07 16.37 17.78
N THR A 769 -12.57 15.20 17.41
CA THR A 769 -12.85 14.81 16.03
C THR A 769 -14.26 14.28 15.87
N LEU A 770 -14.91 14.68 14.78
CA LEU A 770 -16.27 14.28 14.45
C LEU A 770 -16.37 13.93 12.96
N TYR A 771 -17.08 12.86 12.64
CA TYR A 771 -17.46 12.51 11.27
C TYR A 771 -18.98 12.43 11.16
N MET A 772 -19.58 13.10 10.18
CA MET A 772 -21.04 13.31 10.11
C MET A 772 -21.63 13.29 8.69
N GLY A 773 -20.80 13.09 7.67
CA GLY A 773 -21.20 13.09 6.27
C GLY A 773 -22.30 12.07 5.98
N SER A 774 -23.04 12.31 4.89
CA SER A 774 -24.13 11.45 4.45
C SER A 774 -25.23 11.25 5.52
N ASN A 775 -25.64 12.32 6.18
CA ASN A 775 -26.82 12.37 7.05
C ASN A 775 -27.83 13.37 6.47
N PRO A 776 -29.15 13.11 6.57
CA PRO A 776 -30.19 14.02 6.09
C PRO A 776 -30.41 15.21 7.06
N LEU A 777 -29.34 15.94 7.38
CA LEU A 777 -29.36 17.00 8.38
C LEU A 777 -30.30 18.14 7.96
N SER A 778 -30.97 18.78 8.92
CA SER A 778 -31.71 20.03 8.68
C SER A 778 -30.78 21.22 8.88
N CYS A 779 -30.74 22.14 7.90
CA CYS A 779 -29.88 23.31 7.98
C CYS A 779 -30.26 24.27 9.12
N CYS A 780 -31.54 24.28 9.52
CA CYS A 780 -32.10 25.33 10.37
C CYS A 780 -32.80 24.84 11.64
N SER A 781 -32.93 23.52 11.84
CA SER A 781 -33.61 22.98 13.03
C SER A 781 -32.82 23.19 14.32
N ASN A 782 -31.49 23.33 14.25
CA ASN A 782 -30.66 23.58 15.43
C ASN A 782 -29.48 24.52 15.10
N PRO A 783 -29.60 25.83 15.39
CA PRO A 783 -28.56 26.81 15.06
C PRO A 783 -27.28 26.63 15.90
N ARG A 784 -27.37 26.03 17.10
CA ARG A 784 -26.19 25.75 17.93
C ARG A 784 -25.38 24.59 17.36
N PHE A 785 -26.05 23.55 16.88
CA PHE A 785 -25.42 22.44 16.18
C PHE A 785 -24.73 22.90 14.89
N LEU A 786 -25.37 23.78 14.12
CA LEU A 786 -24.75 24.42 12.96
C LEU A 786 -23.47 25.19 13.36
N ASN A 787 -23.54 25.97 14.45
CA ASN A 787 -22.38 26.69 14.97
C ASN A 787 -21.27 25.74 15.43
N MET A 788 -21.61 24.61 16.03
CA MET A 788 -20.65 23.58 16.42
C MET A 788 -19.88 23.06 15.19
N LEU A 789 -20.59 22.76 14.09
CA LEU A 789 -19.96 22.24 12.87
C LEU A 789 -19.11 23.28 12.11
N GLN A 790 -19.45 24.57 12.22
CA GLN A 790 -18.78 25.64 11.46
C GLN A 790 -17.69 26.38 12.24
N ARG A 791 -17.84 26.54 13.56
CA ARG A 791 -17.06 27.51 14.36
C ARG A 791 -16.55 26.98 15.71
N SER A 792 -16.78 25.71 16.05
CA SER A 792 -16.25 25.14 17.30
C SER A 792 -14.79 24.67 17.15
N ASN A 793 -14.19 24.27 18.28
CA ASN A 793 -12.88 23.62 18.32
C ASN A 793 -12.93 22.15 17.85
N VAL A 794 -14.11 21.60 17.55
CA VAL A 794 -14.26 20.21 17.10
C VAL A 794 -13.89 20.12 15.61
N VAL A 795 -12.91 19.28 15.29
CA VAL A 795 -12.46 19.07 13.91
C VAL A 795 -13.40 18.09 13.22
N VAL A 796 -14.22 18.60 12.30
CA VAL A 796 -15.06 17.78 11.44
C VAL A 796 -14.25 17.38 10.19
N LEU A 797 -13.74 16.15 10.18
CA LEU A 797 -12.77 15.70 9.16
C LEU A 797 -13.41 15.50 7.78
N ASP A 798 -14.71 15.19 7.74
CA ASP A 798 -15.50 14.97 6.54
C ASP A 798 -16.48 16.10 6.23
N ILE A 799 -16.25 17.30 6.76
CA ILE A 799 -17.13 18.48 6.59
C ILE A 799 -17.45 18.81 5.12
N ALA A 800 -16.60 18.39 4.17
CA ALA A 800 -16.84 18.54 2.75
C ALA A 800 -18.04 17.71 2.25
N THR A 801 -18.35 16.59 2.89
CA THR A 801 -19.48 15.69 2.56
C THR A 801 -20.69 15.89 3.47
N VAL A 802 -20.61 16.81 4.44
CA VAL A 802 -21.73 17.16 5.32
C VAL A 802 -22.67 18.13 4.59
N THR A 803 -23.80 17.61 4.13
CA THR A 803 -24.88 18.39 3.55
C THR A 803 -26.05 18.51 4.52
N CYS A 804 -26.90 19.51 4.30
CA CYS A 804 -28.13 19.70 5.02
C CYS A 804 -29.24 20.14 4.08
N HIS A 805 -30.48 19.93 4.48
CA HIS A 805 -31.68 20.27 3.75
C HIS A 805 -32.44 21.42 4.43
N TYR A 806 -33.03 22.28 3.62
CA TYR A 806 -34.04 23.25 4.07
C TYR A 806 -35.16 23.36 3.02
N MET A 807 -36.33 23.83 3.45
CA MET A 807 -37.51 23.95 2.60
C MET A 807 -37.59 25.35 2.01
N GLU A 808 -37.49 25.47 0.69
CA GLU A 808 -37.71 26.72 -0.06
C GLU A 808 -38.86 26.51 -1.06
N ASN A 809 -39.95 27.28 -0.94
CA ASN A 809 -41.12 27.21 -1.85
C ASN A 809 -41.69 25.79 -2.09
N SER A 810 -41.65 24.93 -1.07
CA SER A 810 -42.07 23.51 -1.14
C SER A 810 -41.14 22.56 -1.90
N GLU A 811 -39.94 23.00 -2.28
CA GLU A 811 -38.87 22.14 -2.78
C GLU A 811 -37.78 21.93 -1.71
N LEU A 812 -37.24 20.72 -1.65
CA LEU A 812 -36.16 20.35 -0.74
C LEU A 812 -34.83 20.77 -1.38
N VAL A 813 -34.15 21.75 -0.80
CA VAL A 813 -32.85 22.22 -1.30
C VAL A 813 -31.75 21.64 -0.41
N GLU A 814 -30.78 20.98 -1.03
CA GLU A 814 -29.58 20.45 -0.37
C GLU A 814 -28.42 21.45 -0.49
N LEU A 815 -27.80 21.77 0.64
CA LEU A 815 -26.66 22.68 0.73
C LEU A 815 -25.51 22.01 1.47
N ASN A 816 -24.27 22.31 1.10
CA ASN A 816 -23.14 22.00 1.95
C ASN A 816 -23.22 22.83 3.24
N ILE A 817 -22.97 22.22 4.39
CA ILE A 817 -23.12 22.89 5.68
C ILE A 817 -22.22 24.15 5.80
N ARG A 818 -21.09 24.24 5.08
CA ARG A 818 -20.21 25.42 5.09
C ARG A 818 -20.81 26.65 4.40
N SER A 819 -21.75 26.49 3.47
CA SER A 819 -22.37 27.60 2.74
C SER A 819 -23.61 28.17 3.45
N VAL A 820 -24.07 27.52 4.52
CA VAL A 820 -25.24 27.96 5.28
C VAL A 820 -24.89 29.17 6.14
N THR A 821 -25.56 30.29 5.88
CA THR A 821 -25.45 31.51 6.71
C THR A 821 -26.62 31.60 7.68
N GLN A 822 -26.40 32.12 8.89
CA GLN A 822 -27.43 32.26 9.93
C GLN A 822 -28.67 33.05 9.47
N GLU A 823 -28.53 33.99 8.52
CA GLU A 823 -29.63 34.75 7.91
C GLU A 823 -30.57 33.90 7.03
N GLN A 824 -30.05 32.84 6.37
CA GLN A 824 -30.87 31.91 5.58
C GLN A 824 -31.86 31.16 6.46
N CYS A 825 -31.48 30.89 7.72
CA CYS A 825 -32.36 30.24 8.70
C CYS A 825 -33.31 31.20 9.43
N GLN A 826 -33.09 32.52 9.39
CA GLN A 826 -34.00 33.51 9.98
C GLN A 826 -35.26 33.78 9.14
N LYS A 827 -35.24 33.42 7.84
CA LYS A 827 -36.35 33.69 6.92
C LYS A 827 -37.66 32.95 7.28
N LEU A 828 -37.60 31.89 8.10
CA LEU A 828 -38.77 31.11 8.50
C LEU A 828 -39.56 31.70 9.69
N ASP A 829 -39.01 32.63 10.46
CA ASP A 829 -39.72 33.24 11.62
C ASP A 829 -40.33 34.62 11.28
N SER A 830 -40.10 35.12 10.06
CA SER A 830 -40.47 36.48 9.65
C SER A 830 -41.94 36.70 9.29
N LYS A 831 -42.75 35.62 9.17
CA LYS A 831 -44.20 35.75 8.91
C LYS A 831 -44.92 36.39 10.10
N SER A 832 -44.41 36.23 11.32
CA SER A 832 -45.00 36.81 12.55
C SER A 832 -44.68 38.31 12.69
N ALA A 833 -43.46 38.72 12.35
CA ALA A 833 -43.00 40.11 12.50
C ALA A 833 -43.57 41.05 11.42
N SER A 834 -43.71 40.58 10.18
CA SER A 834 -44.19 41.40 9.06
C SER A 834 -45.65 41.83 9.22
N ILE A 835 -46.50 40.97 9.81
CA ILE A 835 -47.91 41.27 10.07
C ILE A 835 -48.03 42.38 11.14
N ILE A 836 -47.21 42.33 12.19
CA ILE A 836 -47.22 43.33 13.27
C ILE A 836 -46.80 44.70 12.73
N VAL A 837 -45.76 44.78 11.89
CA VAL A 837 -45.31 46.04 11.28
C VAL A 837 -46.37 46.62 10.34
N ILE A 838 -47.05 45.80 9.54
CA ILE A 838 -48.13 46.26 8.65
C ILE A 838 -49.32 46.79 9.47
N VAL A 839 -49.70 46.11 10.56
CA VAL A 839 -50.78 46.57 11.47
C VAL A 839 -50.41 47.88 12.16
N VAL A 840 -49.17 48.02 12.64
CA VAL A 840 -48.69 49.26 13.27
C VAL A 840 -48.65 50.41 12.25
N MET A 841 -48.16 50.18 11.03
CA MET A 841 -48.13 51.19 9.97
C MET A 841 -49.55 51.59 9.53
N ALA A 842 -50.49 50.64 9.47
CA ALA A 842 -51.90 50.94 9.20
C ALA A 842 -52.55 51.77 10.30
N LEU A 843 -52.27 51.47 11.58
CA LEU A 843 -52.75 52.25 12.73
C LEU A 843 -52.17 53.67 12.73
N VAL A 844 -50.88 53.84 12.42
CA VAL A 844 -50.25 55.15 12.27
C VAL A 844 -50.87 55.93 11.11
N LEU A 845 -51.16 55.29 9.98
CA LEU A 845 -51.81 55.93 8.83
C LEU A 845 -53.22 56.42 9.19
N ILE A 846 -53.99 55.63 9.95
CA ILE A 846 -55.32 55.99 10.45
C ILE A 846 -55.23 57.21 11.38
N VAL A 847 -54.25 57.25 12.30
CA VAL A 847 -54.04 58.39 13.19
C VAL A 847 -53.67 59.65 12.41
N VAL A 848 -52.78 59.54 11.41
CA VAL A 848 -52.40 60.66 10.54
C VAL A 848 -53.60 61.18 9.74
N LEU A 849 -54.45 60.29 9.21
CA LEU A 849 -55.67 60.68 8.49
C LEU A 849 -56.70 61.35 9.41
N VAL A 850 -56.84 60.90 10.66
CA VAL A 850 -57.72 61.55 11.66
C VAL A 850 -57.20 62.93 12.06
N VAL A 851 -55.88 63.10 12.20
CA VAL A 851 -55.25 64.39 12.49
C VAL A 851 -55.38 65.35 11.30
N LEU A 852 -55.15 64.89 10.07
CA LEU A 852 -55.33 65.70 8.86
C LEU A 852 -56.80 66.11 8.64
N SER A 853 -57.74 65.21 8.95
CA SER A 853 -59.18 65.51 8.98
C SER A 853 -59.53 66.61 9.99
N LYS A 854 -59.00 66.54 11.22
CA LYS A 854 -59.17 67.59 12.24
C LYS A 854 -58.52 68.92 11.84
N VAL A 855 -57.34 68.90 11.23
CA VAL A 855 -56.64 70.11 10.77
C VAL A 855 -57.37 70.75 9.58
N CYS A 856 -57.96 69.96 8.67
CA CYS A 856 -58.81 70.49 7.59
C CYS A 856 -60.13 71.08 8.13
N HIS A 857 -60.71 70.50 9.20
CA HIS A 857 -61.91 71.05 9.84
C HIS A 857 -61.64 72.34 10.63
N LEU A 858 -60.43 72.50 11.20
CA LEU A 858 -59.99 73.72 11.88
C LEU A 858 -59.61 74.84 10.90
N ARG A 859 -59.05 74.52 9.73
CA ARG A 859 -58.74 75.51 8.68
C ARG A 859 -59.99 76.03 7.95
N ARG A 860 -61.10 75.28 7.97
CA ARG A 860 -62.42 75.68 7.42
C ARG A 860 -63.22 76.59 8.37
N ARG A 861 -62.76 76.82 9.60
CA ARG A 861 -63.41 77.72 10.59
C ARG A 861 -62.75 79.10 10.75
N ASN A 862 -61.56 79.32 10.17
CA ASN A 862 -60.83 80.61 10.21
C ASN A 862 -60.80 81.38 8.86
N LEU A 863 -61.68 81.04 7.91
CA LEU A 863 -61.77 81.70 6.59
C LEU A 863 -63.15 82.33 6.31
N ASN A 864 -63.98 82.54 7.35
CA ASN A 864 -65.31 83.17 7.24
C ASN A 864 -65.45 84.50 8.03
N SER A 865 -64.34 85.20 8.30
CA SER A 865 -64.34 86.54 8.92
C SER A 865 -63.57 87.57 8.09
N SER A 866 -63.79 87.56 6.77
CA SER A 866 -63.40 88.65 5.87
C SER A 866 -64.25 88.60 4.61
N PHE A 867 -65.53 89.00 4.72
CA PHE A 867 -66.22 89.77 3.68
C PHE A 867 -67.49 90.36 4.32
N ARG A 868 -67.38 91.65 4.68
CA ARG A 868 -68.49 92.53 5.03
C ARG A 868 -68.50 93.59 3.92
N ALA A 869 -69.34 93.38 2.92
CA ALA A 869 -69.86 94.35 1.96
C ALA A 869 -71.09 93.71 1.31
#